data_AF-A0A7V3HH51-F1
#
_entry.id   AF-A0A7V3HH51-F1
#
_cell.length_a   1.000
_cell.length_b   1.000
_cell.length_c   1.000
_cell.angle_alpha   90.00
_cell.angle_beta   90.00
_cell.angle_gamma   90.00
#
_symmetry.space_group_name_H-M   'P 1'
#
loop_
_entity.id
_entity.type
_entity.pdbx_description
1 polymer ?
#
loop_
_entity_poly.entity_id
_entity_poly.type
_entity_poly.pdbx_seq_one_letter_code
_entity_poly.pdbx_strand_id
1 'polypeptide(L)'
;MGELRKLVGLLRWRVGFLLGWTGAMLALMVWGVSASPPPPPPDPFFVPSEPGPLPLAAASFHPLSLGEPHPPRLLPCPAWRITVTADGLYRIPYQALADAGVLTDKLPALHLLWRGQEVAMEVEDGGDGSLGPGDALLFYGQKFHGSVQDEKYTDENVYWLVVDGTRLGSRMGTRSVSPDAPAPPLDWYTATDRFEQNLIYWARWSTNPRTEDTWFWEFVTAGSPLTRTYPLTLTAVVTGEYMATLKVELAGRSEKFHRIGFALNSTSIGETTEWGKVGWTAILTFPSALLREGQNLLAMQVFTDGGPQQLYLNWVEVTYRRRPEASGDVLSMTSPISGPVLITTTGFTTSAVRLYDITDPLNPVRLTGASVFSSAGSWAVAFRDEAPAGTAYLLVGESAVRTAPALTRYCPPDGLLSSPGADEIIIAPSAFITAVRPLAEHRRAQGLRVELVPVEDLYNLFNDGIFHPEAIRSFVAYAYENWPGPPPSFLLLVGDGHFNFKGYNPGTYGSPTPVWIPPYLQFADPWQGEVPVDSLYGDVDGDGFPELAVGRIPAGSVEEAKGAVVKILAYESQSLLPAEWRQRAVLSADNVPDSAGDFLGIAHALAGELPASMLTRTVYLNDYCGPPVSPPQPCPSATLALTTTWSEGASLLTYVGHAAVNRWAHEPLVRNTELASLTGTVGLPFLISLDCW
;
A
#
# COMPACT_ATOMS: atom_id res chain seq x y z
N MET A 1 -62.38 44.99 39.94
CA MET A 1 -61.64 46.21 40.32
C MET A 1 -60.28 45.77 40.84
N GLY A 2 -59.14 46.16 40.31
CA GLY A 2 -58.79 46.84 39.07
C GLY A 2 -57.43 46.25 38.71
N GLU A 3 -57.22 45.87 37.47
CA GLU A 3 -56.74 46.81 36.45
C GLU A 3 -55.42 47.45 36.88
N LEU A 4 -54.41 47.13 36.06
CA LEU A 4 -53.14 47.80 35.87
C LEU A 4 -52.10 47.58 36.99
N ARG A 5 -50.94 47.00 36.72
CA ARG A 5 -50.14 47.28 35.52
C ARG A 5 -48.92 46.36 35.47
N LYS A 6 -48.56 45.99 34.22
CA LYS A 6 -47.25 45.49 33.72
C LYS A 6 -47.07 43.96 33.80
N LEU A 7 -46.85 43.22 32.71
CA LEU A 7 -46.56 43.60 31.33
C LEU A 7 -46.97 42.42 30.40
N VAL A 8 -48.05 42.66 29.67
CA VAL A 8 -48.24 42.41 28.23
C VAL A 8 -48.17 40.96 27.73
N GLY A 9 -49.38 40.39 27.56
CA GLY A 9 -49.69 39.38 26.55
C GLY A 9 -50.55 39.98 25.44
N LEU A 10 -50.36 39.42 24.24
CA LEU A 10 -51.07 39.60 22.96
C LEU A 10 -50.76 40.87 22.13
N LEU A 11 -49.99 40.68 21.04
CA LEU A 11 -50.56 40.78 19.69
C LEU A 11 -49.68 40.11 18.62
N ARG A 12 -50.39 39.43 17.71
CA ARG A 12 -50.02 38.84 16.42
C ARG A 12 -49.37 39.86 15.45
N TRP A 13 -48.29 39.48 14.77
CA TRP A 13 -48.14 39.26 13.30
C TRP A 13 -46.71 39.52 12.75
N ARG A 14 -46.30 38.62 11.83
CA ARG A 14 -45.35 38.73 10.70
C ARG A 14 -43.89 38.19 10.83
N VAL A 15 -43.72 37.08 10.08
CA VAL A 15 -42.67 36.79 9.07
C VAL A 15 -41.34 36.19 9.54
N GLY A 16 -41.05 35.01 9.01
CA GLY A 16 -39.72 34.73 8.45
C GLY A 16 -38.96 33.55 9.06
N PHE A 17 -38.84 32.47 8.28
CA PHE A 17 -37.70 31.55 8.24
C PHE A 17 -37.36 30.74 9.51
N LEU A 18 -37.67 29.43 9.48
CA LEU A 18 -36.79 28.30 9.81
C LEU A 18 -37.65 27.04 10.00
N LEU A 19 -38.00 26.40 8.88
CA LEU A 19 -38.54 25.05 8.84
C LEU A 19 -37.66 24.28 7.85
N GLY A 20 -36.68 23.57 8.39
CA GLY A 20 -35.77 22.77 7.60
C GLY A 20 -35.01 21.71 8.39
N TRP A 21 -35.47 21.31 9.58
CA TRP A 21 -34.73 20.36 10.43
C TRP A 21 -35.64 19.50 11.32
N THR A 22 -36.76 18.97 10.81
CA THR A 22 -37.58 18.01 11.61
C THR A 22 -38.25 16.89 10.82
N GLY A 23 -37.97 16.73 9.52
CA GLY A 23 -38.61 15.68 8.70
C GLY A 23 -37.95 14.29 8.74
N ALA A 24 -36.68 14.19 9.14
CA ALA A 24 -35.89 12.95 8.98
C ALA A 24 -35.99 11.96 10.15
N MET A 25 -36.57 12.36 11.30
CA MET A 25 -36.57 11.51 12.50
C MET A 25 -37.79 10.58 12.65
N LEU A 26 -38.84 10.70 11.82
CA LEU A 26 -40.05 9.90 12.01
C LEU A 26 -40.16 8.62 11.13
N ALA A 27 -39.16 8.32 10.28
CA ALA A 27 -39.16 7.11 9.44
C ALA A 27 -38.16 6.02 9.90
N LEU A 28 -37.63 6.11 11.12
CA LEU A 28 -36.65 5.16 11.68
C LEU A 28 -37.24 4.15 12.68
N MET A 29 -38.57 4.07 12.83
CA MET A 29 -39.19 3.18 13.82
C MET A 29 -39.28 1.69 13.43
N VAL A 30 -38.77 1.28 12.26
CA VAL A 30 -38.75 -0.15 11.87
C VAL A 30 -37.43 -0.84 12.24
N TRP A 31 -36.39 -0.09 12.60
CA TRP A 31 -35.07 -0.63 12.92
C TRP A 31 -34.50 0.14 14.11
N GLY A 32 -34.27 -0.53 15.23
CA GLY A 32 -33.74 0.10 16.44
C GLY A 32 -32.35 0.69 16.20
N VAL A 33 -32.28 2.01 15.96
CA VAL A 33 -31.03 2.74 15.85
C VAL A 33 -30.62 3.20 17.24
N SER A 34 -29.65 2.52 17.86
CA SER A 34 -28.83 3.16 18.88
C SER A 34 -27.95 4.20 18.18
N ALA A 35 -27.87 5.43 18.72
CA ALA A 35 -26.95 6.44 18.21
C ALA A 35 -25.55 5.84 18.10
N SER A 36 -24.99 5.83 16.88
CA SER A 36 -23.65 5.29 16.65
C SER A 36 -22.63 6.14 17.40
N PRO A 37 -21.54 5.55 17.93
CA PRO A 37 -20.34 6.33 18.22
C PRO A 37 -19.96 7.12 16.95
N PRO A 38 -19.43 8.34 17.08
CA PRO A 38 -18.99 9.10 15.91
C PRO A 38 -18.03 8.23 15.10
N PRO A 39 -18.13 8.24 13.75
CA PRO A 39 -17.18 7.51 12.93
C PRO A 39 -15.76 7.96 13.31
N PRO A 40 -14.78 7.06 13.28
CA PRO A 40 -13.39 7.45 13.45
C PRO A 40 -13.04 8.58 12.46
N PRO A 41 -12.12 9.48 12.83
CA PRO A 41 -11.69 10.54 11.91
C PRO A 41 -11.17 9.89 10.61
N PRO A 42 -11.47 10.47 9.44
CA PRO A 42 -10.97 9.96 8.18
C PRO A 42 -9.44 9.92 8.19
N ASP A 43 -8.86 8.90 7.55
CA ASP A 43 -7.43 8.81 7.36
C ASP A 43 -6.93 9.97 6.48
N PRO A 44 -6.09 10.89 6.98
CA PRO A 44 -5.60 12.01 6.19
C PRO A 44 -4.70 11.59 5.01
N PHE A 45 -4.23 10.35 4.99
CA PHE A 45 -3.41 9.81 3.89
C PHE A 45 -4.23 9.08 2.84
N PHE A 46 -5.53 8.84 3.09
CA PHE A 46 -6.40 8.27 2.08
C PHE A 46 -6.82 9.35 1.07
N VAL A 47 -6.54 9.10 -0.21
CA VAL A 47 -7.01 9.92 -1.33
C VAL A 47 -8.19 9.20 -1.97
N PRO A 48 -9.42 9.71 -1.85
CA PRO A 48 -10.57 9.11 -2.52
C PRO A 48 -10.35 9.03 -4.02
N SER A 49 -10.80 7.93 -4.65
CA SER A 49 -10.86 7.85 -6.10
C SER A 49 -11.85 8.89 -6.63
N GLU A 50 -11.46 9.66 -7.64
CA GLU A 50 -12.42 10.51 -8.36
C GLU A 50 -13.49 9.64 -9.05
N PRO A 51 -14.75 10.11 -9.13
CA PRO A 51 -15.80 9.46 -9.90
C PRO A 51 -15.37 9.25 -11.34
N GLY A 52 -15.24 8.00 -11.76
CA GLY A 52 -14.68 7.70 -13.06
C GLY A 52 -14.99 6.29 -13.55
N PRO A 53 -14.60 5.98 -14.79
CA PRO A 53 -14.46 4.58 -15.17
C PRO A 53 -13.41 3.96 -14.24
N LEU A 54 -13.58 2.66 -13.93
CA LEU A 54 -12.48 1.90 -13.36
C LEU A 54 -11.24 2.15 -14.23
N PRO A 55 -10.03 2.19 -13.64
CA PRO A 55 -8.80 2.28 -14.43
C PRO A 55 -8.92 1.27 -15.56
N LEU A 56 -8.72 1.74 -16.80
CA LEU A 56 -8.90 0.93 -18.00
C LEU A 56 -8.23 -0.41 -17.76
N ALA A 57 -9.05 -1.48 -17.73
CA ALA A 57 -8.57 -2.82 -17.42
C ALA A 57 -7.33 -3.04 -18.25
N ALA A 58 -6.18 -3.14 -17.58
CA ALA A 58 -4.85 -3.04 -18.14
C ALA A 58 -4.78 -3.87 -19.42
N ALA A 59 -5.04 -3.23 -20.56
CA ALA A 59 -5.08 -3.93 -21.82
C ALA A 59 -3.62 -4.25 -22.11
N SER A 60 -3.27 -5.51 -21.89
CA SER A 60 -1.96 -6.15 -22.14
C SER A 60 -0.80 -5.92 -21.16
N PHE A 61 -1.00 -5.34 -19.98
CA PHE A 61 0.06 -5.38 -18.97
C PHE A 61 -0.11 -6.60 -18.08
N HIS A 62 0.89 -7.48 -18.09
CA HIS A 62 1.05 -8.42 -16.99
C HIS A 62 1.11 -7.58 -15.69
N PRO A 63 0.31 -7.90 -14.66
CA PRO A 63 0.60 -7.39 -13.33
C PRO A 63 2.06 -7.70 -13.01
N LEU A 64 2.70 -6.90 -12.14
CA LEU A 64 3.98 -7.29 -11.55
C LEU A 64 3.68 -8.53 -10.71
N SER A 65 3.65 -9.68 -11.39
CA SER A 65 3.26 -10.94 -10.79
C SER A 65 4.38 -11.29 -9.82
N LEU A 66 4.02 -11.52 -8.56
CA LEU A 66 4.85 -12.18 -7.55
C LEU A 66 5.35 -13.58 -7.98
N GLY A 67 4.98 -14.05 -9.18
CA GLY A 67 5.26 -15.39 -9.68
C GLY A 67 6.63 -15.54 -10.34
N GLU A 68 6.99 -14.68 -11.30
CA GLU A 68 8.19 -14.86 -12.12
C GLU A 68 9.15 -13.67 -12.04
N PRO A 69 10.44 -13.90 -11.72
CA PRO A 69 11.50 -12.91 -11.81
C PRO A 69 11.49 -12.12 -13.12
N HIS A 70 11.57 -10.80 -13.02
CA HIS A 70 11.58 -9.93 -14.19
C HIS A 70 13.01 -9.73 -14.73
N PRO A 71 13.22 -9.75 -16.06
CA PRO A 71 14.52 -9.42 -16.63
C PRO A 71 14.86 -7.94 -16.38
N PRO A 72 16.16 -7.59 -16.28
CA PRO A 72 16.57 -6.22 -16.06
C PRO A 72 16.19 -5.32 -17.24
N ARG A 73 15.88 -4.07 -16.92
CA ARG A 73 15.56 -3.02 -17.89
C ARG A 73 16.72 -2.05 -18.01
N LEU A 74 17.27 -1.99 -19.22
CA LEU A 74 18.36 -1.10 -19.54
C LEU A 74 17.83 0.31 -19.77
N LEU A 75 18.23 1.23 -18.91
CA LEU A 75 18.03 2.67 -19.10
C LEU A 75 19.31 3.29 -19.70
N PRO A 76 19.21 4.24 -20.63
CA PRO A 76 20.37 5.00 -21.07
C PRO A 76 20.90 5.87 -19.92
N CYS A 77 22.18 6.23 -19.96
CA CYS A 77 22.76 7.23 -19.06
C CYS A 77 22.94 8.56 -19.80
N PRO A 78 22.35 9.66 -19.32
CA PRO A 78 21.37 9.75 -18.22
C PRO A 78 19.94 9.33 -18.61
N ALA A 79 19.18 8.93 -17.60
CA ALA A 79 17.72 8.87 -17.57
C ALA A 79 17.20 9.76 -16.43
N TRP A 80 15.96 10.22 -16.51
CA TRP A 80 15.34 11.04 -15.46
C TRP A 80 14.06 10.40 -14.97
N ARG A 81 14.04 10.05 -13.68
CA ARG A 81 12.90 9.47 -12.98
C ARG A 81 11.85 10.54 -12.70
N ILE A 82 10.60 10.23 -13.00
CA ILE A 82 9.41 11.04 -12.73
C ILE A 82 8.41 10.15 -11.98
N THR A 83 7.90 10.62 -10.84
CA THR A 83 6.94 9.86 -10.04
C THR A 83 5.52 10.36 -10.18
N VAL A 84 4.56 9.46 -10.10
CA VAL A 84 3.12 9.74 -10.24
C VAL A 84 2.35 8.95 -9.19
N THR A 85 1.54 9.62 -8.37
CA THR A 85 0.72 9.00 -7.31
C THR A 85 -0.78 9.13 -7.53
N ALA A 86 -1.20 9.76 -8.64
CA ALA A 86 -2.59 9.91 -9.01
C ALA A 86 -2.73 9.88 -10.53
N ASP A 87 -3.85 9.37 -11.03
CA ASP A 87 -4.17 9.47 -12.44
C ASP A 87 -4.41 10.94 -12.83
N GLY A 88 -3.97 11.34 -14.02
CA GLY A 88 -4.27 12.66 -14.56
C GLY A 88 -3.29 13.15 -15.62
N LEU A 89 -3.52 14.38 -16.09
CA LEU A 89 -2.60 15.07 -16.98
C LEU A 89 -1.51 15.75 -16.17
N TYR A 90 -0.26 15.40 -16.43
CA TYR A 90 0.92 15.95 -15.79
C TYR A 90 1.65 16.93 -16.71
N ARG A 91 2.13 18.02 -16.16
CA ARG A 91 2.96 19.04 -16.81
C ARG A 91 4.35 19.04 -16.21
N ILE A 92 5.36 18.93 -17.06
CA ILE A 92 6.77 19.13 -16.72
C ILE A 92 7.18 20.49 -17.32
N PRO A 93 7.29 21.55 -16.51
CA PRO A 93 7.71 22.85 -17.02
C PRO A 93 9.18 22.82 -17.45
N TYR A 94 9.55 23.65 -18.42
CA TYR A 94 10.94 23.81 -18.89
C TYR A 94 11.93 23.97 -17.73
N GLN A 95 11.59 24.77 -16.71
CA GLN A 95 12.48 24.99 -15.58
C GLN A 95 12.82 23.69 -14.83
N ALA A 96 11.87 22.78 -14.67
CA ALA A 96 12.12 21.49 -14.01
C ALA A 96 13.05 20.59 -14.85
N LEU A 97 12.94 20.65 -16.18
CA LEU A 97 13.84 19.96 -17.10
C LEU A 97 15.25 20.55 -17.02
N ALA A 98 15.36 21.87 -17.02
CA ALA A 98 16.62 22.59 -16.92
C ALA A 98 17.33 22.35 -15.58
N ASP A 99 16.60 22.42 -14.46
CA ASP A 99 17.12 22.17 -13.10
C ASP A 99 17.62 20.73 -12.94
N ALA A 100 16.95 19.77 -13.61
CA ALA A 100 17.37 18.37 -13.64
C ALA A 100 18.51 18.08 -14.64
N GLY A 101 18.92 19.08 -15.44
CA GLY A 101 19.99 18.97 -16.44
C GLY A 101 19.60 18.18 -17.70
N VAL A 102 18.32 18.17 -18.07
CA VAL A 102 17.83 17.58 -19.34
C VAL A 102 18.33 18.40 -20.53
N LEU A 103 18.75 17.71 -21.60
CA LEU A 103 19.17 18.35 -22.85
C LEU A 103 17.95 18.79 -23.67
N THR A 104 17.36 19.93 -23.33
CA THR A 104 16.10 20.45 -23.89
C THR A 104 16.22 20.90 -25.35
N ASP A 105 17.43 21.17 -25.83
CA ASP A 105 17.75 21.47 -27.24
C ASP A 105 17.56 20.27 -28.18
N LYS A 106 17.38 19.07 -27.61
CA LYS A 106 17.16 17.82 -28.35
C LYS A 106 15.72 17.34 -28.26
N LEU A 107 14.74 18.24 -28.31
CA LEU A 107 13.32 17.92 -28.15
C LEU A 107 12.88 16.67 -28.94
N PRO A 108 13.16 16.51 -30.26
CA PRO A 108 12.70 15.33 -31.00
C PRO A 108 13.29 13.99 -30.50
N ALA A 109 14.43 14.03 -29.81
CA ALA A 109 15.12 12.88 -29.22
C ALA A 109 14.68 12.59 -27.78
N LEU A 110 13.73 13.35 -27.22
CA LEU A 110 13.16 13.07 -25.91
C LEU A 110 12.08 11.99 -26.02
N HIS A 111 12.23 10.95 -25.20
CA HIS A 111 11.28 9.83 -25.04
C HIS A 111 10.83 9.75 -23.60
N LEU A 112 9.54 9.52 -23.38
CA LEU A 112 8.98 9.17 -22.08
C LEU A 112 8.69 7.67 -22.08
N LEU A 113 9.20 6.96 -21.08
CA LEU A 113 9.01 5.52 -20.95
C LEU A 113 8.22 5.21 -19.67
N TRP A 114 7.28 4.28 -19.77
CA TRP A 114 6.57 3.69 -18.63
C TRP A 114 6.63 2.17 -18.79
N ARG A 115 7.20 1.48 -17.79
CA ARG A 115 7.42 0.03 -17.85
C ARG A 115 8.16 -0.41 -19.13
N GLY A 116 9.17 0.35 -19.52
CA GLY A 116 9.95 0.17 -20.76
C GLY A 116 9.21 0.43 -22.08
N GLN A 117 7.92 0.78 -22.03
CA GLN A 117 7.13 1.12 -23.19
C GLN A 117 7.06 2.63 -23.39
N GLU A 118 7.02 3.06 -24.64
CA GLU A 118 7.03 4.48 -24.96
C GLU A 118 5.65 5.11 -24.75
N VAL A 119 5.62 6.26 -24.07
CA VAL A 119 4.45 7.06 -23.79
C VAL A 119 4.50 8.33 -24.63
N ALA A 120 3.45 8.57 -25.40
CA ALA A 120 3.29 9.76 -26.20
C ALA A 120 3.08 10.99 -25.31
N MET A 121 3.89 12.03 -25.53
CA MET A 121 3.77 13.32 -24.83
C MET A 121 3.32 14.44 -25.77
N GLU A 122 2.61 15.42 -25.21
CA GLU A 122 2.34 16.70 -25.85
C GLU A 122 3.48 17.67 -25.51
N VAL A 123 3.83 18.53 -26.47
CA VAL A 123 4.85 19.57 -26.30
C VAL A 123 4.16 20.92 -26.46
N GLU A 124 4.37 21.79 -25.49
CA GLU A 124 4.02 23.21 -25.59
C GLU A 124 5.29 24.00 -25.84
N ASP A 125 5.56 24.34 -27.10
CA ASP A 125 6.76 25.05 -27.57
C ASP A 125 6.43 26.39 -28.26
N GLY A 126 5.18 26.85 -28.15
CA GLY A 126 4.69 28.01 -28.88
C GLY A 126 4.77 27.88 -30.42
N GLY A 127 5.05 26.69 -30.95
CA GLY A 127 5.23 26.40 -32.37
C GLY A 127 6.61 26.72 -32.94
N ASP A 128 7.61 27.02 -32.12
CA ASP A 128 8.97 27.33 -32.58
C ASP A 128 9.89 26.11 -32.75
N GLY A 129 9.40 24.91 -32.35
CA GLY A 129 10.11 23.64 -32.47
C GLY A 129 11.24 23.45 -31.46
N SER A 130 11.36 24.32 -30.46
CA SER A 130 12.39 24.30 -29.41
C SER A 130 11.75 24.32 -28.03
N LEU A 131 12.47 23.83 -27.01
CA LEU A 131 11.99 23.89 -25.64
C LEU A 131 12.80 24.93 -24.86
N GLY A 132 12.17 26.06 -24.55
CA GLY A 132 12.73 27.22 -23.85
C GLY A 132 11.88 27.71 -22.66
N PRO A 133 12.27 28.82 -22.01
CA PRO A 133 11.55 29.35 -20.85
C PRO A 133 10.09 29.69 -21.19
N GLY A 134 9.14 29.05 -20.50
CA GLY A 134 7.70 29.17 -20.73
C GLY A 134 7.07 27.92 -21.32
N ASP A 135 7.89 27.03 -21.88
CA ASP A 135 7.46 25.78 -22.51
C ASP A 135 7.29 24.65 -21.50
N ALA A 136 6.62 23.58 -21.93
CA ALA A 136 6.39 22.41 -21.10
C ALA A 136 6.20 21.12 -21.93
N LEU A 137 6.41 20.00 -21.26
CA LEU A 137 5.95 18.69 -21.72
C LEU A 137 4.69 18.30 -20.94
N LEU A 138 3.71 17.70 -21.61
CA LEU A 138 2.54 17.13 -20.95
C LEU A 138 2.40 15.65 -21.28
N PHE A 139 2.00 14.86 -20.30
CA PHE A 139 1.72 13.44 -20.49
C PHE A 139 0.56 12.99 -19.62
N TYR A 140 -0.14 11.93 -20.03
CA TYR A 140 -1.10 11.26 -19.17
C TYR A 140 -0.36 10.30 -18.25
N GLY A 141 -0.37 10.60 -16.96
CA GLY A 141 0.22 9.77 -15.91
C GLY A 141 -0.86 8.97 -15.20
N GLN A 142 -0.56 7.72 -14.87
CA GLN A 142 -1.39 6.87 -14.02
C GLN A 142 -0.64 6.56 -12.73
N LYS A 143 -1.34 6.54 -11.60
CA LYS A 143 -0.82 5.98 -10.35
C LYS A 143 -0.48 4.50 -10.55
N PHE A 144 0.20 3.90 -9.57
CA PHE A 144 0.46 2.48 -9.64
C PHE A 144 -0.85 1.71 -9.49
N HIS A 145 -1.15 0.88 -10.49
CA HIS A 145 -2.26 -0.06 -10.47
C HIS A 145 -1.68 -1.47 -10.58
N GLY A 146 -2.00 -2.32 -9.61
CA GLY A 146 -1.45 -3.67 -9.44
C GLY A 146 -2.46 -4.64 -8.84
N SER A 147 -2.02 -5.82 -8.41
CA SER A 147 -2.87 -6.63 -7.52
C SER A 147 -3.05 -5.93 -6.17
N VAL A 148 -4.01 -6.38 -5.36
CA VAL A 148 -4.18 -5.88 -3.99
C VAL A 148 -2.89 -6.04 -3.20
N GLN A 149 -2.18 -7.16 -3.40
CA GLN A 149 -0.89 -7.40 -2.76
C GLN A 149 0.20 -6.42 -3.21
N ASP A 150 0.28 -6.12 -4.51
CA ASP A 150 1.32 -5.20 -5.03
C ASP A 150 1.07 -3.76 -4.58
N GLU A 151 -0.19 -3.32 -4.63
CA GLU A 151 -0.57 -1.96 -4.26
C GLU A 151 -0.36 -1.68 -2.77
N LYS A 152 -0.22 -2.70 -1.90
CA LYS A 152 0.14 -2.47 -0.48
C LYS A 152 1.44 -1.70 -0.32
N TYR A 153 2.42 -1.98 -1.18
CA TYR A 153 3.76 -1.42 -1.06
C TYR A 153 3.83 0.05 -1.47
N THR A 154 3.07 0.44 -2.51
CA THR A 154 3.14 1.80 -3.04
C THR A 154 1.94 2.15 -3.92
N ASP A 155 1.56 3.44 -3.93
CA ASP A 155 0.69 4.03 -4.97
C ASP A 155 1.52 4.75 -6.06
N GLU A 156 2.84 4.85 -5.87
CA GLU A 156 3.76 5.55 -6.76
C GLU A 156 4.09 4.70 -7.99
N ASN A 157 3.73 5.23 -9.16
CA ASN A 157 4.21 4.76 -10.45
C ASN A 157 5.39 5.60 -10.92
N VAL A 158 6.18 5.05 -11.85
CA VAL A 158 7.40 5.69 -12.33
C VAL A 158 7.41 5.77 -13.86
N TYR A 159 7.75 6.95 -14.34
CA TYR A 159 8.02 7.27 -15.74
C TYR A 159 9.48 7.69 -15.88
N TRP A 160 10.11 7.35 -16.99
CA TRP A 160 11.50 7.66 -17.29
C TRP A 160 11.57 8.55 -18.53
N LEU A 161 12.03 9.79 -18.36
CA LEU A 161 12.42 10.62 -19.49
C LEU A 161 13.84 10.24 -19.90
N VAL A 162 14.07 10.01 -21.19
CA VAL A 162 15.38 9.64 -21.74
C VAL A 162 15.67 10.39 -23.03
N VAL A 163 16.94 10.48 -23.41
CA VAL A 163 17.40 11.09 -24.67
C VAL A 163 17.96 10.00 -25.58
N ASP A 164 17.36 9.79 -26.74
CA ASP A 164 17.85 8.87 -27.78
C ASP A 164 17.84 9.60 -29.13
N GLY A 165 19.05 9.90 -29.65
CA GLY A 165 19.21 10.62 -30.91
C GLY A 165 19.01 9.77 -32.16
N THR A 166 18.75 8.47 -32.04
CA THR A 166 18.64 7.55 -33.18
C THR A 166 17.23 7.44 -33.74
N ARG A 167 16.22 7.82 -32.95
CA ARG A 167 14.80 7.75 -33.29
C ARG A 167 14.07 8.97 -32.73
N LEU A 168 12.89 9.24 -33.28
CA LEU A 168 12.03 10.31 -32.79
C LEU A 168 11.18 9.80 -31.64
N GLY A 169 11.02 10.61 -30.60
CA GLY A 169 10.12 10.28 -29.50
C GLY A 169 8.66 10.41 -29.88
N SER A 170 7.82 9.56 -29.30
CA SER A 170 6.38 9.57 -29.50
C SER A 170 5.77 10.89 -29.06
N ARG A 171 4.82 11.37 -29.85
CA ARG A 171 4.04 12.57 -29.58
C ARG A 171 2.56 12.23 -29.64
N MET A 172 1.77 12.90 -28.80
CA MET A 172 0.32 12.70 -28.82
C MET A 172 -0.24 13.05 -30.21
N GLY A 173 -1.10 12.19 -30.73
CA GLY A 173 -1.86 12.50 -31.95
C GLY A 173 -2.86 13.64 -31.69
N THR A 174 -3.47 14.16 -32.75
CA THR A 174 -4.58 15.11 -32.64
C THR A 174 -5.81 14.60 -33.39
N ARG A 175 -7.00 14.82 -32.82
CA ARG A 175 -8.30 14.52 -33.46
C ARG A 175 -9.24 15.70 -33.30
N SER A 176 -9.86 16.15 -34.38
CA SER A 176 -10.87 17.22 -34.33
C SER A 176 -12.23 16.68 -33.91
N VAL A 177 -12.89 17.35 -32.97
CA VAL A 177 -14.16 16.95 -32.35
C VAL A 177 -15.19 18.10 -32.38
N SER A 178 -15.24 18.86 -33.49
CA SER A 178 -16.14 20.02 -33.60
C SER A 178 -17.62 19.62 -33.39
N PRO A 179 -18.37 20.34 -32.53
CA PRO A 179 -19.77 20.04 -32.24
C PRO A 179 -20.77 20.52 -33.31
N ASP A 180 -20.32 21.07 -34.44
CA ASP A 180 -21.18 21.75 -35.43
C ASP A 180 -22.19 20.82 -36.14
N ALA A 181 -21.85 19.54 -36.28
CA ALA A 181 -22.71 18.56 -36.94
C ALA A 181 -23.76 17.98 -35.95
N PRO A 182 -25.03 17.79 -36.37
CA PRO A 182 -26.04 17.18 -35.51
C PRO A 182 -25.64 15.78 -35.02
N ALA A 183 -25.79 15.54 -33.72
CA ALA A 183 -25.63 14.25 -33.07
C ALA A 183 -26.54 14.18 -31.83
N PRO A 184 -27.01 12.98 -31.43
CA PRO A 184 -27.74 12.81 -30.17
C PRO A 184 -26.85 13.20 -28.98
N PRO A 185 -27.42 13.84 -27.93
CA PRO A 185 -26.66 14.19 -26.74
C PRO A 185 -26.32 12.94 -25.91
N LEU A 186 -25.17 12.97 -25.23
CA LEU A 186 -24.85 12.01 -24.18
C LEU A 186 -25.44 12.46 -22.84
N ASP A 187 -26.55 11.86 -22.43
CA ASP A 187 -27.23 12.24 -21.18
C ASP A 187 -26.55 11.67 -19.93
N TRP A 188 -25.90 10.51 -20.05
CA TRP A 188 -25.26 9.82 -18.93
C TRP A 188 -24.13 8.89 -19.38
N TYR A 189 -23.26 8.57 -18.45
CA TYR A 189 -22.31 7.45 -18.54
C TYR A 189 -22.32 6.64 -17.23
N THR A 190 -21.68 5.47 -17.23
CA THR A 190 -21.51 4.67 -16.00
C THR A 190 -20.30 5.21 -15.23
N ALA A 191 -20.48 5.56 -13.97
CA ALA A 191 -19.39 5.91 -13.05
C ALA A 191 -19.37 4.94 -11.87
N THR A 192 -18.20 4.76 -11.27
CA THR A 192 -18.05 4.06 -9.98
C THR A 192 -17.32 4.96 -9.00
N ASP A 193 -17.92 5.14 -7.82
CA ASP A 193 -17.30 5.85 -6.69
C ASP A 193 -16.94 4.83 -5.63
N ARG A 194 -15.69 4.86 -5.16
CA ARG A 194 -15.18 4.03 -4.06
C ARG A 194 -15.01 4.85 -2.78
N PHE A 195 -15.48 4.28 -1.68
CA PHE A 195 -15.43 4.83 -0.33
C PHE A 195 -14.71 3.85 0.59
N GLU A 196 -13.64 4.30 1.23
CA GLU A 196 -12.74 3.46 2.02
C GLU A 196 -11.97 4.34 3.01
N GLN A 197 -11.50 3.74 4.10
CA GLN A 197 -10.53 4.36 5.01
C GLN A 197 -9.59 3.26 5.51
N ASN A 198 -8.29 3.51 5.58
CA ASN A 198 -7.31 2.52 6.02
C ASN A 198 -7.00 2.68 7.51
N LEU A 199 -7.98 2.39 8.36
CA LEU A 199 -7.87 2.72 9.79
C LEU A 199 -7.36 1.58 10.65
N ILE A 200 -7.68 0.33 10.32
CA ILE A 200 -7.34 -0.83 11.14
C ILE A 200 -6.54 -1.83 10.34
N TYR A 201 -5.32 -2.10 10.77
CA TYR A 201 -4.49 -3.20 10.29
C TYR A 201 -4.89 -4.53 10.95
N TRP A 202 -5.06 -5.56 10.13
CA TRP A 202 -5.16 -6.95 10.58
C TRP A 202 -4.53 -7.88 9.55
N ALA A 203 -3.42 -8.52 9.94
CA ALA A 203 -2.68 -9.51 9.16
C ALA A 203 -3.48 -10.76 8.74
N ARG A 204 -4.77 -10.88 9.14
CA ARG A 204 -5.65 -12.03 8.90
C ARG A 204 -5.17 -13.26 9.69
N TRP A 205 -6.04 -14.21 10.01
CA TRP A 205 -5.66 -15.43 10.75
C TRP A 205 -5.87 -16.65 9.85
N SER A 206 -5.25 -16.62 8.67
CA SER A 206 -5.44 -17.60 7.62
C SER A 206 -4.38 -17.44 6.53
N THR A 207 -3.92 -18.56 5.96
CA THR A 207 -3.15 -18.58 4.71
C THR A 207 -4.01 -18.38 3.46
N ASN A 208 -5.33 -18.50 3.60
CA ASN A 208 -6.29 -18.22 2.54
C ASN A 208 -7.37 -17.26 3.06
N PRO A 209 -7.10 -15.94 3.06
CA PRO A 209 -8.02 -14.96 3.59
C PRO A 209 -9.21 -14.67 2.66
N ARG A 210 -9.23 -15.21 1.42
CA ARG A 210 -10.13 -14.90 0.29
C ARG A 210 -10.15 -13.43 -0.19
N THR A 211 -9.75 -12.50 0.66
CA THR A 211 -9.45 -11.10 0.35
C THR A 211 -8.04 -10.83 0.82
N GLU A 212 -7.18 -10.32 -0.06
CA GLU A 212 -5.77 -10.11 0.24
C GLU A 212 -5.51 -8.85 1.07
N ASP A 213 -6.51 -7.98 1.27
CA ASP A 213 -6.33 -6.75 2.03
C ASP A 213 -6.08 -7.00 3.52
N THR A 214 -5.25 -6.15 4.11
CA THR A 214 -4.90 -6.15 5.53
C THR A 214 -5.20 -4.81 6.21
N TRP A 215 -5.64 -3.79 5.46
CA TRP A 215 -6.18 -2.55 6.00
C TRP A 215 -7.70 -2.52 5.85
N PHE A 216 -8.39 -1.97 6.84
CA PHE A 216 -9.84 -1.96 6.90
C PHE A 216 -10.37 -0.63 7.44
N TRP A 217 -11.55 -0.24 6.98
CA TRP A 217 -12.27 0.95 7.46
C TRP A 217 -12.74 0.81 8.89
N GLU A 218 -13.45 -0.26 9.24
CA GLU A 218 -14.00 -0.39 10.59
C GLU A 218 -13.94 -1.84 11.09
N PHE A 219 -13.53 -2.03 12.35
CA PHE A 219 -13.78 -3.26 13.09
C PHE A 219 -15.12 -3.19 13.83
N VAL A 220 -16.06 -4.06 13.47
CA VAL A 220 -17.40 -4.11 14.05
C VAL A 220 -17.56 -5.30 14.99
N THR A 221 -17.94 -5.00 16.23
CA THR A 221 -18.29 -5.98 17.27
C THR A 221 -19.76 -5.81 17.66
N ALA A 222 -20.55 -6.89 17.58
CA ALA A 222 -21.98 -6.83 17.88
C ALA A 222 -22.41 -8.01 18.77
N GLY A 223 -22.77 -7.73 20.02
CA GLY A 223 -23.36 -8.72 20.95
C GLY A 223 -24.87 -8.92 20.78
N SER A 224 -25.53 -7.95 20.14
CA SER A 224 -26.94 -7.93 19.73
C SER A 224 -27.02 -7.26 18.36
N PRO A 225 -28.15 -7.35 17.63
CA PRO A 225 -28.26 -6.72 16.31
C PRO A 225 -27.91 -5.23 16.39
N LEU A 226 -27.10 -4.77 15.45
CA LEU A 226 -26.52 -3.42 15.42
C LEU A 226 -26.57 -2.87 14.01
N THR A 227 -26.77 -1.56 13.85
CA THR A 227 -26.66 -0.89 12.55
C THR A 227 -25.54 0.16 12.60
N ARG A 228 -24.67 0.15 11.60
CA ARG A 228 -23.68 1.18 11.30
C ARG A 228 -24.12 2.00 10.10
N THR A 229 -23.71 3.26 10.05
CA THR A 229 -24.08 4.16 8.96
C THR A 229 -22.87 4.88 8.38
N TYR A 230 -22.78 4.94 7.06
CA TYR A 230 -21.68 5.51 6.31
C TYR A 230 -22.21 6.56 5.32
N PRO A 231 -21.76 7.83 5.40
CA PRO A 231 -22.13 8.84 4.43
C PRO A 231 -21.38 8.61 3.11
N LEU A 232 -22.13 8.52 2.01
CA LEU A 232 -21.60 8.37 0.65
C LEU A 232 -21.99 9.62 -0.14
N THR A 233 -21.02 10.48 -0.46
CA THR A 233 -21.28 11.67 -1.28
C THR A 233 -21.13 11.32 -2.75
N LEU A 234 -22.22 11.41 -3.51
CA LEU A 234 -22.24 11.16 -4.95
C LEU A 234 -22.54 12.46 -5.69
N THR A 235 -21.96 12.62 -6.87
CA THR A 235 -22.16 13.82 -7.70
C THR A 235 -22.77 13.48 -9.05
N ALA A 236 -23.48 14.46 -9.61
CA ALA A 236 -24.05 14.43 -10.95
C ALA A 236 -24.94 13.21 -11.21
N VAL A 237 -25.73 12.81 -10.22
CA VAL A 237 -26.48 11.56 -10.22
C VAL A 237 -27.64 11.63 -11.23
N VAL A 238 -27.74 10.61 -12.08
CA VAL A 238 -28.89 10.39 -12.97
C VAL A 238 -29.78 9.29 -12.41
N THR A 239 -30.95 9.70 -11.93
CA THR A 239 -31.99 8.80 -11.43
C THR A 239 -33.05 8.54 -12.50
N GLY A 240 -33.78 7.44 -12.41
CA GLY A 240 -34.80 7.06 -13.39
C GLY A 240 -35.13 5.56 -13.34
N GLU A 241 -35.45 4.96 -14.50
CA GLU A 241 -35.67 3.50 -14.65
C GLU A 241 -34.36 2.68 -14.65
N TYR A 242 -33.24 3.28 -14.23
CA TYR A 242 -31.93 2.61 -14.21
C TYR A 242 -31.71 1.83 -12.91
N MET A 243 -30.80 0.87 -12.97
CA MET A 243 -30.27 0.17 -11.80
C MET A 243 -28.89 0.73 -11.45
N ALA A 244 -28.61 0.85 -10.17
CA ALA A 244 -27.29 1.07 -9.60
C ALA A 244 -26.81 -0.21 -8.90
N THR A 245 -25.49 -0.31 -8.68
CA THR A 245 -24.87 -1.45 -8.00
C THR A 245 -24.11 -0.94 -6.77
N LEU A 246 -24.33 -1.57 -5.62
CA LEU A 246 -23.50 -1.43 -4.44
C LEU A 246 -22.60 -2.67 -4.36
N LYS A 247 -21.29 -2.47 -4.28
CA LYS A 247 -20.35 -3.53 -3.85
C LYS A 247 -19.79 -3.18 -2.48
N VAL A 248 -19.70 -4.15 -1.59
CA VAL A 248 -19.14 -3.97 -0.24
C VAL A 248 -18.22 -5.13 0.06
N GLU A 249 -16.97 -4.84 0.40
CA GLU A 249 -16.06 -5.87 0.88
C GLU A 249 -16.05 -5.93 2.40
N LEU A 250 -16.20 -7.15 2.90
CA LEU A 250 -16.31 -7.49 4.30
C LEU A 250 -15.35 -8.62 4.66
N ALA A 251 -15.06 -8.73 5.95
CA ALA A 251 -14.10 -9.70 6.45
C ALA A 251 -14.50 -10.24 7.83
N GLY A 252 -14.80 -11.54 7.92
CA GLY A 252 -15.18 -12.20 9.16
C GLY A 252 -13.97 -12.40 10.08
N ARG A 253 -14.09 -12.08 11.37
CA ARG A 253 -13.05 -12.34 12.39
C ARG A 253 -13.38 -13.54 13.28
N SER A 254 -14.64 -13.93 13.35
CA SER A 254 -15.11 -15.06 14.16
C SER A 254 -15.44 -16.28 13.29
N GLU A 255 -15.17 -17.49 13.80
CA GLU A 255 -15.64 -18.74 13.18
C GLU A 255 -17.14 -18.93 13.40
N LYS A 256 -17.96 -18.16 12.69
CA LYS A 256 -19.43 -18.11 12.85
C LYS A 256 -20.13 -17.78 11.52
N PHE A 257 -21.45 -17.96 11.52
CA PHE A 257 -22.32 -17.41 10.49
C PHE A 257 -22.45 -15.90 10.64
N HIS A 258 -22.14 -15.19 9.55
CA HIS A 258 -22.30 -13.75 9.38
C HIS A 258 -23.49 -13.49 8.47
N ARG A 259 -24.44 -12.64 8.92
CA ARG A 259 -25.50 -12.09 8.07
C ARG A 259 -25.52 -10.58 8.19
N ILE A 260 -25.43 -9.90 7.06
CA ILE A 260 -25.29 -8.45 6.98
C ILE A 260 -26.35 -7.88 6.03
N GLY A 261 -27.20 -7.01 6.54
CA GLY A 261 -28.21 -6.30 5.75
C GLY A 261 -27.74 -4.92 5.33
N PHE A 262 -28.21 -4.44 4.19
CA PHE A 262 -27.88 -3.13 3.66
C PHE A 262 -29.14 -2.35 3.33
N ALA A 263 -29.13 -1.06 3.69
CA ALA A 263 -30.16 -0.11 3.29
C ALA A 263 -29.50 1.19 2.81
N LEU A 264 -30.07 1.79 1.76
CA LEU A 264 -29.65 3.08 1.24
C LEU A 264 -30.77 4.09 1.45
N ASN A 265 -30.46 5.24 2.06
CA ASN A 265 -31.43 6.30 2.32
C ASN A 265 -32.73 5.78 2.98
N SER A 266 -32.57 4.90 3.98
CA SER A 266 -33.63 4.20 4.74
C SER A 266 -34.41 3.11 4.00
N THR A 267 -34.04 2.78 2.75
CA THR A 267 -34.67 1.68 1.99
C THR A 267 -33.74 0.47 1.95
N SER A 268 -34.23 -0.70 2.37
CA SER A 268 -33.46 -1.95 2.26
C SER A 268 -33.16 -2.28 0.80
N ILE A 269 -31.90 -2.61 0.51
CA ILE A 269 -31.42 -2.94 -0.84
C ILE A 269 -30.90 -4.37 -0.96
N GLY A 270 -30.82 -5.11 0.14
CA GLY A 270 -30.46 -6.52 0.16
C GLY A 270 -29.65 -6.92 1.38
N GLU A 271 -29.24 -8.17 1.42
CA GLU A 271 -28.41 -8.75 2.49
C GLU A 271 -27.35 -9.67 1.87
N THR A 272 -26.31 -9.97 2.64
CA THR A 272 -25.30 -11.00 2.33
C THR A 272 -25.11 -11.92 3.52
N THR A 273 -24.63 -13.13 3.26
CA THR A 273 -24.29 -14.11 4.29
C THR A 273 -22.99 -14.80 3.96
N GLU A 274 -22.18 -15.10 4.98
CA GLU A 274 -20.94 -15.86 4.84
C GLU A 274 -20.63 -16.64 6.13
N TRP A 275 -19.80 -17.68 6.06
CA TRP A 275 -19.33 -18.45 7.21
C TRP A 275 -17.82 -18.33 7.40
N GLY A 276 -17.42 -18.08 8.65
CA GLY A 276 -16.04 -18.25 9.10
C GLY A 276 -15.15 -17.02 8.97
N LYS A 277 -13.85 -17.22 9.15
CA LYS A 277 -12.83 -16.15 9.17
C LYS A 277 -12.31 -15.80 7.77
N VAL A 278 -13.23 -15.47 6.86
CA VAL A 278 -12.91 -15.21 5.45
C VAL A 278 -13.35 -13.82 5.02
N GLY A 279 -12.74 -13.31 3.96
CA GLY A 279 -13.22 -12.13 3.25
C GLY A 279 -14.26 -12.49 2.20
N TRP A 280 -15.19 -11.59 1.94
CA TRP A 280 -16.17 -11.73 0.87
C TRP A 280 -16.67 -10.36 0.37
N THR A 281 -17.12 -10.32 -0.88
CA THR A 281 -17.74 -9.13 -1.47
C THR A 281 -19.24 -9.34 -1.65
N ALA A 282 -20.05 -8.47 -1.06
CA ALA A 282 -21.48 -8.38 -1.35
C ALA A 282 -21.69 -7.53 -2.61
N ILE A 283 -22.53 -8.00 -3.54
CA ILE A 283 -22.91 -7.25 -4.75
C ILE A 283 -24.43 -7.16 -4.79
N LEU A 284 -24.96 -5.94 -4.69
CA LEU A 284 -26.38 -5.66 -4.61
C LEU A 284 -26.80 -4.69 -5.71
N THR A 285 -27.85 -5.02 -6.45
CA THR A 285 -28.44 -4.13 -7.45
C THR A 285 -29.72 -3.50 -6.90
N PHE A 286 -29.87 -2.19 -7.08
CA PHE A 286 -31.05 -1.46 -6.59
C PHE A 286 -31.48 -0.36 -7.57
N PRO A 287 -32.75 0.10 -7.54
CA PRO A 287 -33.20 1.17 -8.41
C PRO A 287 -32.42 2.47 -8.16
N SER A 288 -31.92 3.12 -9.21
CA SER A 288 -31.17 4.38 -9.09
C SER A 288 -32.02 5.52 -8.52
N ALA A 289 -33.35 5.39 -8.55
CA ALA A 289 -34.29 6.28 -7.87
C ALA A 289 -34.06 6.40 -6.35
N LEU A 290 -33.33 5.47 -5.73
CA LEU A 290 -32.92 5.56 -4.32
C LEU A 290 -31.74 6.51 -4.08
N LEU A 291 -30.96 6.82 -5.12
CA LEU A 291 -29.81 7.72 -5.03
C LEU A 291 -30.25 9.18 -4.96
N ARG A 292 -29.46 10.00 -4.28
CA ARG A 292 -29.61 11.44 -4.17
C ARG A 292 -28.35 12.12 -4.67
N GLU A 293 -28.53 13.30 -5.28
CA GLU A 293 -27.43 14.24 -5.50
C GLU A 293 -26.84 14.65 -4.14
N GLY A 294 -25.51 14.59 -4.00
CA GLY A 294 -24.81 14.86 -2.75
C GLY A 294 -24.84 13.67 -1.79
N GLN A 295 -25.14 13.94 -0.52
CA GLN A 295 -25.00 12.95 0.55
C GLN A 295 -26.10 11.87 0.49
N ASN A 296 -25.65 10.62 0.42
CA ASN A 296 -26.43 9.40 0.61
C ASN A 296 -26.02 8.76 1.93
N LEU A 297 -26.91 8.00 2.56
CA LEU A 297 -26.61 7.27 3.78
C LEU A 297 -26.73 5.76 3.55
N LEU A 298 -25.61 5.06 3.57
CA LEU A 298 -25.58 3.61 3.63
C LEU A 298 -25.73 3.17 5.08
N ALA A 299 -26.69 2.30 5.36
CA ALA A 299 -26.82 1.60 6.63
C ALA A 299 -26.43 0.13 6.45
N MET A 300 -25.47 -0.33 7.24
CA MET A 300 -25.02 -1.71 7.33
C MET A 300 -25.53 -2.30 8.65
N GLN A 301 -26.45 -3.25 8.56
CA GLN A 301 -26.99 -3.94 9.70
C GLN A 301 -26.29 -5.28 9.91
N VAL A 302 -25.74 -5.47 11.10
CA VAL A 302 -25.15 -6.72 11.56
C VAL A 302 -26.20 -7.50 12.35
N PHE A 303 -26.61 -8.66 11.83
CA PHE A 303 -27.49 -9.58 12.54
C PHE A 303 -26.69 -10.49 13.47
N THR A 304 -27.29 -10.94 14.58
CA THR A 304 -26.62 -11.82 15.57
C THR A 304 -27.33 -13.16 15.72
N ASP A 305 -28.02 -13.62 14.68
CA ASP A 305 -28.63 -14.95 14.59
C ASP A 305 -27.59 -16.08 14.52
N GLY A 306 -26.38 -15.78 14.05
CA GLY A 306 -25.18 -16.62 14.22
C GLY A 306 -24.47 -16.47 15.58
N GLY A 307 -25.08 -15.77 16.55
CA GLY A 307 -24.47 -15.37 17.82
C GLY A 307 -23.71 -14.04 17.74
N PRO A 308 -22.93 -13.66 18.79
CA PRO A 308 -22.15 -12.42 18.80
C PRO A 308 -21.17 -12.35 17.63
N GLN A 309 -21.13 -11.21 16.94
CA GLN A 309 -20.42 -11.02 15.67
C GLN A 309 -19.15 -10.21 15.85
N GLN A 310 -18.13 -10.55 15.05
CA GLN A 310 -16.90 -9.79 14.87
C GLN A 310 -16.55 -9.81 13.38
N LEU A 311 -16.55 -8.66 12.72
CA LEU A 311 -16.21 -8.52 11.31
C LEU A 311 -15.59 -7.15 11.00
N TYR A 312 -15.05 -7.02 9.81
CA TYR A 312 -14.49 -5.78 9.28
C TYR A 312 -15.29 -5.31 8.07
N LEU A 313 -15.48 -4.00 7.98
CA LEU A 313 -15.79 -3.33 6.72
C LEU A 313 -14.48 -2.88 6.09
N ASN A 314 -14.22 -3.27 4.84
CA ASN A 314 -13.09 -2.75 4.08
C ASN A 314 -13.49 -1.48 3.32
N TRP A 315 -14.21 -1.65 2.21
CA TRP A 315 -14.62 -0.56 1.33
C TRP A 315 -16.03 -0.75 0.78
N VAL A 316 -16.56 0.32 0.21
CA VAL A 316 -17.87 0.40 -0.45
C VAL A 316 -17.69 1.02 -1.83
N GLU A 317 -18.20 0.38 -2.87
CA GLU A 317 -18.29 0.96 -4.22
C GLU A 317 -19.75 1.15 -4.63
N VAL A 318 -20.04 2.29 -5.24
CA VAL A 318 -21.33 2.57 -5.86
C VAL A 318 -21.12 2.79 -7.35
N THR A 319 -21.63 1.87 -8.17
CA THR A 319 -21.70 2.04 -9.62
C THR A 319 -23.07 2.59 -10.01
N TYR A 320 -23.11 3.74 -10.67
CA TYR A 320 -24.35 4.44 -10.98
C TYR A 320 -24.28 5.20 -12.32
N ARG A 321 -25.40 5.76 -12.75
CA ARG A 321 -25.46 6.65 -13.93
C ARG A 321 -25.13 8.07 -13.51
N ARG A 322 -24.14 8.67 -14.17
CA ARG A 322 -23.64 10.01 -13.89
C ARG A 322 -23.76 10.91 -15.12
N ARG A 323 -24.17 12.17 -14.95
CA ARG A 323 -24.13 13.18 -16.04
C ARG A 323 -22.67 13.50 -16.35
N PRO A 324 -22.32 13.84 -17.61
CA PRO A 324 -21.00 14.38 -17.92
C PRO A 324 -20.80 15.74 -17.23
N GLU A 325 -20.27 15.73 -16.01
CA GLU A 325 -20.07 16.92 -15.18
C GLU A 325 -18.72 16.82 -14.48
N ALA A 326 -17.86 17.82 -14.65
CA ALA A 326 -16.54 17.85 -14.03
C ALA A 326 -16.64 18.02 -12.50
N SER A 327 -15.77 17.32 -11.77
CA SER A 327 -15.52 17.51 -10.35
C SER A 327 -14.09 18.00 -10.19
N GLY A 328 -13.88 19.10 -9.48
CA GLY A 328 -12.52 19.64 -9.27
C GLY A 328 -11.77 19.98 -10.56
N ASP A 329 -12.47 20.51 -11.57
CA ASP A 329 -11.94 20.76 -12.92
C ASP A 329 -11.51 19.51 -13.72
N VAL A 330 -11.91 18.31 -13.29
CA VAL A 330 -11.60 17.05 -14.00
C VAL A 330 -12.89 16.29 -14.32
N LEU A 331 -12.96 15.75 -15.53
CA LEU A 331 -13.92 14.70 -15.89
C LEU A 331 -13.17 13.55 -16.55
N SER A 332 -13.27 12.37 -15.98
CA SER A 332 -12.88 11.11 -16.62
C SER A 332 -14.13 10.28 -16.85
N MET A 333 -14.32 9.82 -18.09
CA MET A 333 -15.50 9.04 -18.45
C MET A 333 -15.23 8.08 -19.59
N THR A 334 -15.99 6.98 -19.64
CA THR A 334 -16.00 6.06 -20.77
C THR A 334 -17.32 6.19 -21.52
N SER A 335 -17.26 6.39 -22.84
CA SER A 335 -18.45 6.47 -23.68
C SER A 335 -19.21 5.13 -23.68
N PRO A 336 -20.51 5.11 -23.34
CA PRO A 336 -21.31 3.89 -23.36
C PRO A 336 -21.83 3.53 -24.77
N ILE A 337 -21.66 4.42 -25.76
CA ILE A 337 -22.24 4.27 -27.09
C ILE A 337 -21.19 4.40 -28.18
N SER A 338 -21.49 3.80 -29.34
CA SER A 338 -20.69 3.93 -30.57
C SER A 338 -21.38 4.86 -31.56
N GLY A 339 -20.58 5.54 -32.39
CA GLY A 339 -21.08 6.42 -33.44
C GLY A 339 -21.21 7.87 -32.98
N PRO A 340 -21.81 8.75 -33.82
CA PRO A 340 -21.81 10.18 -33.57
C PRO A 340 -22.58 10.52 -32.29
N VAL A 341 -21.90 11.15 -31.34
CA VAL A 341 -22.48 11.60 -30.08
C VAL A 341 -22.03 13.03 -29.78
N LEU A 342 -22.96 13.86 -29.32
CA LEU A 342 -22.67 15.19 -28.78
C LEU A 342 -22.49 15.07 -27.27
N ILE A 343 -21.29 15.31 -26.78
CA ILE A 343 -20.97 15.29 -25.36
C ILE A 343 -20.90 16.75 -24.90
N THR A 344 -21.78 17.11 -23.96
CA THR A 344 -21.74 18.41 -23.27
C THR A 344 -21.39 18.19 -21.82
N THR A 345 -20.26 18.75 -21.39
CA THR A 345 -19.72 18.60 -20.04
C THR A 345 -19.76 19.93 -19.32
N THR A 346 -20.31 19.99 -18.11
CA THR A 346 -20.41 21.21 -17.28
C THR A 346 -19.49 21.16 -16.06
N GLY A 347 -19.42 22.22 -15.25
CA GLY A 347 -18.79 22.18 -13.92
C GLY A 347 -17.32 22.64 -13.88
N PHE A 348 -16.78 23.13 -14.99
CA PHE A 348 -15.43 23.70 -15.00
C PHE A 348 -15.41 25.12 -14.43
N THR A 349 -14.38 25.44 -13.65
CA THR A 349 -14.12 26.76 -13.08
C THR A 349 -13.39 27.69 -14.06
N THR A 350 -12.80 27.12 -15.12
CA THR A 350 -12.01 27.82 -16.15
C THR A 350 -12.51 27.52 -17.57
N SER A 351 -12.32 28.47 -18.49
CA SER A 351 -12.55 28.27 -19.93
C SER A 351 -11.40 27.55 -20.63
N ALA A 352 -10.23 27.46 -19.99
CA ALA A 352 -9.09 26.74 -20.51
C ALA A 352 -9.23 25.27 -20.15
N VAL A 353 -9.90 24.49 -21.00
CA VAL A 353 -10.11 23.05 -20.81
C VAL A 353 -9.37 22.27 -21.89
N ARG A 354 -8.64 21.24 -21.48
CA ARG A 354 -7.94 20.30 -22.36
C ARG A 354 -8.73 19.00 -22.43
N LEU A 355 -8.76 18.38 -23.60
CA LEU A 355 -9.55 17.19 -23.87
C LEU A 355 -8.65 16.13 -24.49
N TYR A 356 -8.70 14.91 -23.98
CA TYR A 356 -7.91 13.79 -24.46
C TYR A 356 -8.77 12.55 -24.60
N ASP A 357 -8.50 11.75 -25.63
CA ASP A 357 -8.84 10.33 -25.68
C ASP A 357 -7.68 9.57 -25.04
N ILE A 358 -7.95 8.94 -23.90
CA ILE A 358 -6.99 8.19 -23.08
C ILE A 358 -7.26 6.68 -23.12
N THR A 359 -7.99 6.21 -24.13
CA THR A 359 -8.32 4.77 -24.29
C THR A 359 -7.06 3.91 -24.39
N ASP A 360 -6.02 4.44 -25.04
CA ASP A 360 -4.67 3.91 -24.99
C ASP A 360 -3.80 4.85 -24.13
N PRO A 361 -3.44 4.46 -22.89
CA PRO A 361 -2.65 5.31 -22.00
C PRO A 361 -1.21 5.53 -22.50
N LEU A 362 -0.70 4.69 -23.40
CA LEU A 362 0.61 4.89 -24.03
C LEU A 362 0.54 5.87 -25.20
N ASN A 363 -0.60 5.93 -25.89
CA ASN A 363 -0.80 6.81 -27.03
C ASN A 363 -2.03 7.72 -26.88
N PRO A 364 -2.10 8.61 -25.86
CA PRO A 364 -3.21 9.54 -25.74
C PRO A 364 -3.33 10.45 -26.97
N VAL A 365 -4.56 10.80 -27.33
CA VAL A 365 -4.84 11.68 -28.48
C VAL A 365 -5.47 12.97 -27.99
N ARG A 366 -4.86 14.11 -28.33
CA ARG A 366 -5.39 15.43 -28.00
C ARG A 366 -6.60 15.75 -28.87
N LEU A 367 -7.73 16.04 -28.23
CA LEU A 367 -8.96 16.42 -28.91
C LEU A 367 -9.02 17.94 -29.07
N THR A 368 -9.27 18.40 -30.30
CA THR A 368 -9.27 19.84 -30.68
C THR A 368 -10.59 20.25 -31.34
N GLY A 369 -10.89 21.55 -31.35
CA GLY A 369 -12.11 22.08 -31.97
C GLY A 369 -13.39 21.94 -31.13
N ALA A 370 -13.29 21.54 -29.86
CA ALA A 370 -14.40 21.60 -28.91
C ALA A 370 -14.85 23.06 -28.69
N SER A 371 -16.14 23.26 -28.44
CA SER A 371 -16.71 24.58 -28.11
C SER A 371 -16.74 24.77 -26.60
N VAL A 372 -16.19 25.87 -26.11
CA VAL A 372 -16.21 26.23 -24.69
C VAL A 372 -17.05 27.48 -24.49
N PHE A 373 -18.02 27.42 -23.59
CA PHE A 373 -18.98 28.51 -23.36
C PHE A 373 -19.38 28.61 -21.89
N SER A 374 -19.87 29.78 -21.48
CA SER A 374 -20.33 30.00 -20.11
C SER A 374 -21.66 29.28 -19.86
N SER A 375 -21.78 28.64 -18.69
CA SER A 375 -22.98 27.90 -18.29
C SER A 375 -23.22 28.05 -16.78
N ALA A 376 -24.35 28.64 -16.40
CA ALA A 376 -24.80 28.78 -15.01
C ALA A 376 -23.75 29.28 -14.00
N GLY A 377 -22.88 30.23 -14.39
CA GLY A 377 -21.82 30.76 -13.53
C GLY A 377 -20.53 29.92 -13.49
N SER A 378 -20.45 28.90 -14.33
CA SER A 378 -19.29 28.03 -14.59
C SER A 378 -19.00 27.99 -16.10
N TRP A 379 -18.12 27.08 -16.52
CA TRP A 379 -17.83 26.79 -17.92
C TRP A 379 -18.33 25.41 -18.32
N ALA A 380 -18.78 25.31 -19.57
CA ALA A 380 -19.16 24.07 -20.21
C ALA A 380 -18.34 23.87 -21.49
N VAL A 381 -18.12 22.61 -21.83
CA VAL A 381 -17.45 22.19 -23.05
C VAL A 381 -18.39 21.27 -23.83
N ALA A 382 -18.58 21.54 -25.11
CA ALA A 382 -19.31 20.67 -26.02
C ALA A 382 -18.39 20.19 -27.14
N PHE A 383 -18.39 18.88 -27.37
CA PHE A 383 -17.65 18.27 -28.46
C PHE A 383 -18.43 17.09 -29.04
N ARG A 384 -18.20 16.80 -30.32
CA ARG A 384 -18.81 15.66 -30.99
C ARG A 384 -17.73 14.69 -31.40
N ASP A 385 -17.95 13.41 -31.10
CA ASP A 385 -17.05 12.34 -31.50
C ASP A 385 -17.83 11.18 -32.13
N GLU A 386 -17.15 10.38 -32.94
CA GLU A 386 -17.67 9.15 -33.58
C GLU A 386 -16.93 7.89 -33.10
N ALA A 387 -16.10 8.05 -32.06
CA ALA A 387 -15.33 6.96 -31.48
C ALA A 387 -16.22 5.81 -30.97
N PRO A 388 -15.70 4.57 -30.91
CA PRO A 388 -16.47 3.41 -30.46
C PRO A 388 -16.86 3.49 -28.98
N ALA A 389 -17.88 2.72 -28.59
CA ALA A 389 -18.18 2.48 -27.18
C ALA A 389 -16.94 1.90 -26.48
N GLY A 390 -16.67 2.33 -25.25
CA GLY A 390 -15.44 2.01 -24.54
C GLY A 390 -14.34 3.07 -24.68
N THR A 391 -14.50 4.06 -25.56
CA THR A 391 -13.56 5.21 -25.63
C THR A 391 -13.54 5.97 -24.32
N ALA A 392 -12.37 6.11 -23.71
CA ALA A 392 -12.16 6.84 -22.47
C ALA A 392 -11.71 8.28 -22.75
N TYR A 393 -12.45 9.24 -22.22
CA TYR A 393 -12.18 10.67 -22.34
C TYR A 393 -11.70 11.24 -21.01
N LEU A 394 -10.66 12.08 -21.09
CA LEU A 394 -10.20 12.90 -19.99
C LEU A 394 -10.32 14.37 -20.38
N LEU A 395 -11.09 15.12 -19.60
CA LEU A 395 -11.19 16.57 -19.72
C LEU A 395 -10.63 17.20 -18.45
N VAL A 396 -9.71 18.16 -18.63
CA VAL A 396 -8.97 18.78 -17.52
C VAL A 396 -8.96 20.29 -17.72
N GLY A 397 -9.54 21.02 -16.78
CA GLY A 397 -9.35 22.46 -16.68
C GLY A 397 -7.89 22.77 -16.34
N GLU A 398 -7.34 23.87 -16.86
CA GLU A 398 -5.92 24.21 -16.74
C GLU A 398 -5.42 24.23 -15.27
N SER A 399 -6.29 24.62 -14.34
CA SER A 399 -6.07 24.61 -12.87
C SER A 399 -5.87 23.21 -12.27
N ALA A 400 -6.40 22.17 -12.91
CA ALA A 400 -6.31 20.78 -12.47
C ALA A 400 -5.20 19.99 -13.17
N VAL A 401 -4.47 20.60 -14.12
CA VAL A 401 -3.26 20.00 -14.67
C VAL A 401 -2.22 19.87 -13.57
N ARG A 402 -1.79 18.65 -13.29
CA ARG A 402 -0.87 18.36 -12.19
C ARG A 402 0.54 18.78 -12.59
N THR A 403 1.27 19.44 -11.70
CA THR A 403 2.71 19.63 -11.90
C THR A 403 3.42 18.34 -11.55
N ALA A 404 4.26 17.83 -12.45
CA ALA A 404 5.08 16.65 -12.16
C ALA A 404 6.03 16.93 -10.98
N PRO A 405 6.30 15.93 -10.13
CA PRO A 405 7.36 16.02 -9.12
C PRO A 405 8.73 16.30 -9.76
N ALA A 406 9.71 16.64 -8.91
CA ALA A 406 11.06 16.90 -9.37
C ALA A 406 11.67 15.71 -10.11
N LEU A 407 12.28 15.97 -11.26
CA LEU A 407 12.97 14.95 -12.05
C LEU A 407 14.27 14.57 -11.35
N THR A 408 14.45 13.28 -11.08
CA THR A 408 15.68 12.77 -10.47
C THR A 408 16.55 12.12 -11.52
N ARG A 409 17.74 12.68 -11.75
CA ARG A 409 18.72 12.13 -12.71
C ARG A 409 19.26 10.79 -12.20
N TYR A 410 19.30 9.80 -13.08
CA TYR A 410 19.79 8.45 -12.83
C TYR A 410 20.75 8.01 -13.95
N CYS A 411 21.75 7.23 -13.58
CA CYS A 411 22.55 6.45 -14.52
C CYS A 411 22.69 5.05 -13.92
N PRO A 412 22.33 3.98 -14.65
CA PRO A 412 22.60 2.63 -14.21
C PRO A 412 24.07 2.44 -13.80
N PRO A 413 24.35 1.71 -12.72
CA PRO A 413 25.72 1.40 -12.33
C PRO A 413 26.39 0.54 -13.41
N ASP A 414 27.62 0.89 -13.76
CA ASP A 414 28.46 0.04 -14.61
C ASP A 414 28.70 -1.30 -13.89
N GLY A 415 28.55 -2.41 -14.61
CA GLY A 415 29.00 -3.71 -14.13
C GLY A 415 28.00 -4.53 -13.33
N LEU A 416 26.88 -3.99 -12.83
CA LEU A 416 25.91 -4.78 -12.05
C LEU A 416 25.32 -5.94 -12.86
N LEU A 417 24.98 -5.68 -14.13
CA LEU A 417 24.45 -6.68 -15.06
C LEU A 417 25.54 -7.55 -15.70
N SER A 418 26.81 -7.14 -15.61
CA SER A 418 27.97 -7.81 -16.18
C SER A 418 29.02 -8.16 -15.13
N SER A 419 28.57 -8.45 -13.91
CA SER A 419 29.44 -8.74 -12.77
C SER A 419 30.28 -9.99 -13.04
N PRO A 420 31.52 -10.09 -12.53
CA PRO A 420 32.30 -11.34 -12.58
C PRO A 420 31.74 -12.45 -11.66
N GLY A 421 30.61 -12.22 -11.00
CA GLY A 421 29.92 -13.15 -10.11
C GLY A 421 30.30 -12.97 -8.63
N ALA A 422 29.46 -13.48 -7.73
CA ALA A 422 29.64 -13.41 -6.29
C ALA A 422 29.26 -14.74 -5.62
N ASP A 423 29.83 -15.00 -4.45
CA ASP A 423 29.40 -16.07 -3.53
C ASP A 423 28.42 -15.49 -2.50
N GLU A 424 28.58 -14.22 -2.12
CA GLU A 424 27.67 -13.46 -1.25
C GLU A 424 27.26 -12.14 -1.92
N ILE A 425 25.96 -11.87 -1.93
CA ILE A 425 25.38 -10.59 -2.33
C ILE A 425 24.94 -9.86 -1.06
N ILE A 426 25.39 -8.63 -0.88
CA ILE A 426 24.96 -7.76 0.21
C ILE A 426 24.16 -6.59 -0.38
N ILE A 427 22.89 -6.46 0.02
CA ILE A 427 21.97 -5.43 -0.46
C ILE A 427 21.68 -4.46 0.68
N ALA A 428 21.88 -3.17 0.44
CA ALA A 428 21.63 -2.11 1.43
C ALA A 428 21.15 -0.83 0.74
N PRO A 429 20.45 0.08 1.43
CA PRO A 429 20.24 1.43 0.94
C PRO A 429 21.57 2.12 0.61
N SER A 430 21.58 2.98 -0.40
CA SER A 430 22.76 3.76 -0.80
C SER A 430 23.43 4.47 0.39
N ALA A 431 22.63 4.98 1.32
CA ALA A 431 23.09 5.64 2.55
C ALA A 431 23.89 4.70 3.49
N PHE A 432 23.65 3.39 3.43
CA PHE A 432 24.21 2.41 4.37
C PHE A 432 25.47 1.72 3.80
N ILE A 433 25.71 1.82 2.49
CA ILE A 433 26.81 1.15 1.78
C ILE A 433 28.17 1.37 2.47
N THR A 434 28.48 2.60 2.90
CA THR A 434 29.75 2.91 3.57
C THR A 434 29.86 2.21 4.94
N ALA A 435 28.76 2.10 5.69
CA ALA A 435 28.75 1.43 6.98
C ALA A 435 28.92 -0.10 6.86
N VAL A 436 28.43 -0.68 5.76
CA VAL A 436 28.44 -2.12 5.51
C VAL A 436 29.73 -2.60 4.83
N ARG A 437 30.41 -1.74 4.08
CA ARG A 437 31.65 -2.07 3.36
C ARG A 437 32.70 -2.84 4.18
N PRO A 438 32.97 -2.54 5.47
CA PRO A 438 33.92 -3.33 6.26
C PRO A 438 33.57 -4.82 6.38
N LEU A 439 32.27 -5.18 6.41
CA LEU A 439 31.82 -6.57 6.41
C LEU A 439 32.10 -7.23 5.06
N ALA A 440 31.81 -6.54 3.95
CA ALA A 440 32.11 -7.03 2.61
C ALA A 440 33.61 -7.31 2.43
N GLU A 441 34.49 -6.42 2.89
CA GLU A 441 35.94 -6.65 2.83
C GLU A 441 36.38 -7.81 3.73
N HIS A 442 35.73 -8.00 4.89
CA HIS A 442 36.02 -9.14 5.76
C HIS A 442 35.69 -10.48 5.08
N ARG A 443 34.55 -10.56 4.40
CA ARG A 443 34.12 -11.73 3.62
C ARG A 443 35.05 -11.99 2.44
N ARG A 444 35.50 -10.94 1.73
CA ARG A 444 36.55 -11.06 0.70
C ARG A 444 37.87 -11.57 1.26
N ALA A 445 38.27 -11.12 2.44
CA ALA A 445 39.48 -11.62 3.11
C ALA A 445 39.37 -13.09 3.54
N GLN A 446 38.14 -13.61 3.71
CA GLN A 446 37.86 -15.03 3.92
C GLN A 446 37.84 -15.84 2.61
N GLY A 447 38.04 -15.20 1.47
CA GLY A 447 38.12 -15.84 0.15
C GLY A 447 36.82 -15.85 -0.65
N LEU A 448 35.75 -15.20 -0.16
CA LEU A 448 34.49 -15.09 -0.88
C LEU A 448 34.53 -13.98 -1.93
N ARG A 449 33.90 -14.21 -3.07
CA ARG A 449 33.51 -13.15 -4.01
C ARG A 449 32.29 -12.44 -3.42
N VAL A 450 32.35 -11.11 -3.29
CA VAL A 450 31.29 -10.35 -2.63
C VAL A 450 30.89 -9.16 -3.48
N GLU A 451 29.60 -9.03 -3.74
CA GLU A 451 29.00 -7.87 -4.40
C GLU A 451 28.19 -7.05 -3.38
N LEU A 452 28.37 -5.73 -3.38
CA LEU A 452 27.68 -4.81 -2.47
C LEU A 452 26.81 -3.86 -3.30
N VAL A 453 25.49 -4.02 -3.22
CA VAL A 453 24.53 -3.43 -4.15
C VAL A 453 23.59 -2.45 -3.44
N PRO A 454 23.48 -1.20 -3.92
CA PRO A 454 22.44 -0.28 -3.49
C PRO A 454 21.04 -0.78 -3.91
N VAL A 455 20.10 -0.88 -2.97
CA VAL A 455 18.74 -1.36 -3.29
C VAL A 455 18.00 -0.46 -4.28
N GLU A 456 18.33 0.84 -4.30
CA GLU A 456 17.69 1.80 -5.20
C GLU A 456 17.98 1.48 -6.68
N ASP A 457 19.16 0.91 -6.98
CA ASP A 457 19.47 0.42 -8.33
C ASP A 457 18.61 -0.77 -8.72
N LEU A 458 18.26 -1.62 -7.76
CA LEU A 458 17.42 -2.79 -7.99
C LEU A 458 15.99 -2.37 -8.35
N TYR A 459 15.41 -1.42 -7.62
CA TYR A 459 14.09 -0.90 -7.98
C TYR A 459 14.07 -0.34 -9.41
N ASN A 460 15.08 0.46 -9.78
CA ASN A 460 15.17 1.06 -11.11
C ASN A 460 15.34 0.04 -12.23
N LEU A 461 16.21 -0.95 -12.04
CA LEU A 461 16.58 -1.91 -13.09
C LEU A 461 15.64 -3.11 -13.16
N PHE A 462 15.15 -3.62 -12.04
CA PHE A 462 14.38 -4.87 -11.97
C PHE A 462 12.89 -4.66 -11.71
N ASN A 463 12.46 -3.43 -11.47
CA ASN A 463 11.05 -3.13 -11.23
C ASN A 463 10.62 -1.74 -11.72
N ASP A 464 11.23 -1.25 -12.81
CA ASP A 464 10.85 0.02 -13.45
C ASP A 464 10.94 1.29 -12.59
N GLY A 465 11.66 1.21 -11.47
CA GLY A 465 11.77 2.26 -10.46
C GLY A 465 10.69 2.21 -9.38
N ILE A 466 9.79 1.23 -9.45
CA ILE A 466 8.70 1.03 -8.49
C ILE A 466 9.28 0.32 -7.26
N PHE A 467 9.02 0.89 -6.08
CA PHE A 467 9.40 0.29 -4.80
C PHE A 467 8.63 -1.00 -4.57
N HIS A 468 9.31 -2.16 -4.58
CA HIS A 468 8.68 -3.47 -4.39
C HIS A 468 9.73 -4.54 -4.03
N PRO A 469 9.39 -5.55 -3.20
CA PRO A 469 10.27 -6.68 -2.91
C PRO A 469 10.69 -7.47 -4.16
N GLU A 470 9.83 -7.58 -5.17
CA GLU A 470 10.16 -8.32 -6.41
C GLU A 470 11.38 -7.79 -7.15
N ALA A 471 11.72 -6.50 -7.00
CA ALA A 471 12.94 -5.96 -7.58
C ALA A 471 14.19 -6.68 -7.06
N ILE A 472 14.19 -7.01 -5.76
CA ILE A 472 15.29 -7.68 -5.08
C ILE A 472 15.34 -9.15 -5.50
N ARG A 473 14.20 -9.86 -5.44
CA ARG A 473 14.11 -11.26 -5.85
C ARG A 473 14.48 -11.44 -7.32
N SER A 474 13.98 -10.57 -8.20
CA SER A 474 14.31 -10.58 -9.64
C SER A 474 15.79 -10.37 -9.91
N PHE A 475 16.44 -9.47 -9.16
CA PHE A 475 17.88 -9.29 -9.25
C PHE A 475 18.65 -10.53 -8.79
N VAL A 476 18.25 -11.13 -7.66
CA VAL A 476 18.91 -12.32 -7.11
C VAL A 476 18.79 -13.50 -8.09
N ALA A 477 17.60 -13.70 -8.67
CA ALA A 477 17.39 -14.70 -9.72
C ALA A 477 18.26 -14.43 -10.96
N TYR A 478 18.30 -13.18 -11.43
CA TYR A 478 19.17 -12.79 -12.55
C TYR A 478 20.64 -13.10 -12.25
N ALA A 479 21.14 -12.74 -11.06
CA ALA A 479 22.50 -12.99 -10.64
C ALA A 479 22.81 -14.50 -10.55
N TYR A 480 21.88 -15.28 -9.99
CA TYR A 480 21.99 -16.73 -9.89
C TYR A 480 22.11 -17.41 -11.26
N GLU A 481 21.29 -16.98 -12.22
CA GLU A 481 21.23 -17.59 -13.56
C GLU A 481 22.32 -17.10 -14.53
N ASN A 482 22.68 -15.81 -14.46
CA ASN A 482 23.43 -15.15 -15.54
C ASN A 482 24.87 -14.77 -15.17
N TRP A 483 25.22 -14.68 -13.88
CA TRP A 483 26.60 -14.36 -13.52
C TRP A 483 27.53 -15.55 -13.76
N PRO A 484 28.78 -15.30 -14.20
CA PRO A 484 29.72 -16.37 -14.48
C PRO A 484 30.25 -17.03 -13.19
N GLY A 485 30.62 -18.31 -13.32
CA GLY A 485 31.16 -19.11 -12.23
C GLY A 485 30.07 -19.79 -11.39
N PRO A 486 30.38 -20.21 -10.15
CA PRO A 486 29.37 -20.73 -9.24
C PRO A 486 28.30 -19.67 -8.93
N PRO A 487 27.03 -20.05 -8.81
CA PRO A 487 25.98 -19.11 -8.42
C PRO A 487 26.19 -18.64 -6.97
N PRO A 488 25.65 -17.45 -6.60
CA PRO A 488 25.68 -16.98 -5.23
C PRO A 488 25.00 -17.96 -4.27
N SER A 489 25.52 -18.07 -3.05
CA SER A 489 24.98 -18.96 -2.00
C SER A 489 24.41 -18.19 -0.81
N PHE A 490 24.78 -16.91 -0.65
CA PHE A 490 24.39 -16.09 0.49
C PHE A 490 23.80 -14.75 0.03
N LEU A 491 22.70 -14.36 0.67
CA LEU A 491 22.10 -13.05 0.52
C LEU A 491 21.99 -12.37 1.87
N LEU A 492 22.62 -11.20 2.02
CA LEU A 492 22.51 -10.37 3.22
C LEU A 492 21.76 -9.08 2.91
N LEU A 493 20.59 -8.91 3.50
CA LEU A 493 19.81 -7.68 3.46
C LEU A 493 20.22 -6.77 4.63
N VAL A 494 20.51 -5.50 4.38
CA VAL A 494 20.84 -4.53 5.43
C VAL A 494 19.89 -3.35 5.36
N GLY A 495 18.91 -3.35 6.25
CA GLY A 495 17.88 -2.32 6.35
C GLY A 495 16.62 -2.87 7.00
N ASP A 496 16.00 -2.05 7.83
CA ASP A 496 14.75 -2.38 8.50
C ASP A 496 13.54 -2.24 7.56
N GLY A 497 12.46 -2.96 7.90
CA GLY A 497 11.18 -2.95 7.21
C GLY A 497 10.06 -2.37 8.07
N HIS A 498 8.91 -2.07 7.46
CA HIS A 498 7.70 -1.68 8.19
C HIS A 498 6.46 -2.20 7.46
N PHE A 499 5.40 -2.58 8.18
CA PHE A 499 4.15 -3.07 7.57
C PHE A 499 3.24 -1.93 7.06
N ASN A 500 3.37 -0.73 7.65
CA ASN A 500 2.59 0.44 7.27
C ASN A 500 3.33 1.29 6.22
N PHE A 501 3.42 0.77 5.00
CA PHE A 501 4.17 1.39 3.89
C PHE A 501 3.70 2.80 3.53
N LYS A 502 2.39 3.02 3.62
CA LYS A 502 1.72 4.24 3.18
C LYS A 502 1.38 5.20 4.33
N GLY A 503 1.79 4.86 5.56
CA GLY A 503 1.64 5.74 6.71
C GLY A 503 0.20 5.89 7.21
N TYR A 504 -0.66 4.91 6.95
CA TYR A 504 -2.07 4.92 7.31
C TYR A 504 -2.30 5.01 8.83
N ASN A 505 -3.26 5.86 9.24
CA ASN A 505 -3.67 6.07 10.63
C ASN A 505 -2.50 6.23 11.65
N PRO A 506 -1.66 7.27 11.52
CA PRO A 506 -0.50 7.45 12.40
C PRO A 506 -0.86 7.75 13.86
N GLY A 507 -2.11 8.15 14.13
CA GLY A 507 -2.60 8.31 15.50
C GLY A 507 -2.65 6.99 16.28
N THR A 508 -2.77 5.86 15.56
CA THR A 508 -2.78 4.50 16.14
C THR A 508 -1.44 3.80 15.94
N TYR A 509 -0.84 3.92 14.75
CA TYR A 509 0.36 3.16 14.38
C TYR A 509 1.67 3.96 14.47
N GLY A 510 1.62 5.20 14.95
CA GLY A 510 2.76 6.10 15.01
C GLY A 510 3.06 6.80 13.69
N SER A 511 3.97 7.77 13.71
CA SER A 511 4.40 8.45 12.49
C SER A 511 5.00 7.46 11.48
N PRO A 512 4.82 7.71 10.17
CA PRO A 512 5.46 6.88 9.14
C PRO A 512 6.96 6.80 9.37
N THR A 513 7.50 5.58 9.36
CA THR A 513 8.94 5.30 9.46
C THR A 513 9.49 4.92 8.09
N PRO A 514 10.79 5.20 7.81
CA PRO A 514 11.40 4.77 6.57
C PRO A 514 11.38 3.24 6.44
N VAL A 515 11.01 2.75 5.25
CA VAL A 515 11.18 1.35 4.87
C VAL A 515 12.46 1.25 4.04
N TRP A 516 13.54 0.76 4.66
CA TRP A 516 14.85 0.70 4.02
C TRP A 516 14.96 -0.48 3.05
N ILE A 517 14.47 -1.65 3.46
CA ILE A 517 14.34 -2.84 2.62
C ILE A 517 12.95 -3.43 2.92
N PRO A 518 12.04 -3.54 1.93
CA PRO A 518 10.69 -4.03 2.18
C PRO A 518 10.73 -5.44 2.82
N PRO A 519 9.83 -5.76 3.76
CA PRO A 519 9.55 -7.14 4.08
C PRO A 519 8.81 -7.78 2.91
N TYR A 520 9.15 -9.02 2.60
CA TYR A 520 8.39 -9.80 1.62
C TYR A 520 7.15 -10.35 2.32
N LEU A 521 5.98 -9.75 2.11
CA LEU A 521 4.75 -10.12 2.83
C LEU A 521 3.99 -11.22 2.10
N GLN A 522 3.64 -12.30 2.80
CA GLN A 522 2.86 -13.39 2.26
C GLN A 522 1.92 -13.95 3.33
N PHE A 523 0.73 -14.40 2.93
CA PHE A 523 -0.19 -15.22 3.74
C PHE A 523 0.36 -16.64 3.96
N ALA A 524 1.48 -16.74 4.67
CA ALA A 524 2.21 -17.99 4.87
C ALA A 524 1.91 -18.68 6.22
N ASP A 525 1.37 -17.96 7.20
CA ASP A 525 1.12 -18.51 8.53
C ASP A 525 -0.40 -18.76 8.78
N PRO A 526 -0.82 -19.97 9.17
CA PRO A 526 -2.23 -20.28 9.38
C PRO A 526 -2.84 -19.66 10.66
N TRP A 527 -2.01 -19.19 11.59
CA TRP A 527 -2.42 -18.55 12.84
C TRP A 527 -2.23 -17.03 12.83
N GLN A 528 -1.24 -16.52 12.10
CA GLN A 528 -0.88 -15.09 12.01
C GLN A 528 -1.27 -14.44 10.69
N GLY A 529 -1.50 -15.22 9.63
CA GLY A 529 -1.86 -14.78 8.29
C GLY A 529 -0.68 -14.24 7.49
N GLU A 530 -0.76 -12.96 7.13
CA GLU A 530 0.27 -12.22 6.43
C GLU A 530 1.46 -11.94 7.34
N VAL A 531 2.60 -12.52 6.99
CA VAL A 531 3.86 -12.40 7.74
C VAL A 531 5.00 -12.05 6.79
N PRO A 532 6.08 -11.43 7.28
CA PRO A 532 7.30 -11.25 6.51
C PRO A 532 8.02 -12.60 6.30
N VAL A 533 8.32 -12.93 5.04
CA VAL A 533 8.95 -14.19 4.61
C VAL A 533 10.21 -13.88 3.80
N ASP A 534 11.25 -13.38 4.47
CA ASP A 534 12.50 -12.97 3.80
C ASP A 534 13.19 -14.10 3.02
N SER A 535 12.93 -15.37 3.35
CA SER A 535 13.45 -16.50 2.58
C SER A 535 13.03 -16.44 1.11
N LEU A 536 11.90 -15.82 0.76
CA LEU A 536 11.45 -15.66 -0.63
C LEU A 536 12.37 -14.78 -1.47
N TYR A 537 13.23 -13.95 -0.85
CA TYR A 537 14.27 -13.24 -1.61
C TYR A 537 15.36 -14.17 -2.15
N GLY A 538 15.53 -15.35 -1.54
CA GLY A 538 16.49 -16.37 -1.96
C GLY A 538 15.89 -17.50 -2.78
N ASP A 539 14.55 -17.56 -2.90
CA ASP A 539 13.80 -18.52 -3.71
C ASP A 539 13.70 -17.98 -5.15
N VAL A 540 14.65 -18.40 -5.99
CA VAL A 540 14.82 -17.82 -7.33
C VAL A 540 13.97 -18.51 -8.39
N ASP A 541 13.54 -19.75 -8.15
CA ASP A 541 12.70 -20.50 -9.09
C ASP A 541 11.21 -20.58 -8.70
N GLY A 542 10.87 -20.11 -7.49
CA GLY A 542 9.51 -20.01 -6.99
C GLY A 542 8.92 -21.32 -6.49
N ASP A 543 9.74 -22.31 -6.15
CA ASP A 543 9.27 -23.61 -5.66
C ASP A 543 8.96 -23.63 -4.14
N GLY A 544 9.24 -22.53 -3.44
CA GLY A 544 9.03 -22.35 -2.00
C GLY A 544 10.27 -22.69 -1.15
N PHE A 545 11.38 -23.09 -1.77
CA PHE A 545 12.66 -23.34 -1.11
C PHE A 545 13.71 -22.33 -1.60
N PRO A 546 14.43 -21.66 -0.69
CA PRO A 546 15.45 -20.71 -1.12
C PRO A 546 16.75 -21.40 -1.58
N GLU A 547 17.23 -21.05 -2.77
CA GLU A 547 18.56 -21.41 -3.28
C GLU A 547 19.68 -20.68 -2.54
N LEU A 548 19.40 -19.48 -2.03
CA LEU A 548 20.35 -18.67 -1.25
C LEU A 548 19.96 -18.64 0.23
N ALA A 549 20.95 -18.80 1.11
CA ALA A 549 20.75 -18.55 2.52
C ALA A 549 20.57 -17.04 2.77
N VAL A 550 19.35 -16.64 3.14
CA VAL A 550 18.99 -15.24 3.38
C VAL A 550 19.19 -14.86 4.85
N GLY A 551 19.92 -13.76 5.09
CA GLY A 551 20.02 -13.10 6.39
C GLY A 551 19.63 -11.63 6.30
N ARG A 552 19.17 -11.04 7.41
CA ARG A 552 18.86 -9.62 7.51
C ARG A 552 19.55 -8.97 8.71
N ILE A 553 20.13 -7.80 8.50
CA ILE A 553 20.47 -6.82 9.54
C ILE A 553 19.37 -5.74 9.53
N PRO A 554 18.37 -5.80 10.43
CA PRO A 554 17.26 -4.85 10.47
C PRO A 554 17.71 -3.54 11.12
N ALA A 555 18.44 -2.71 10.38
CA ALA A 555 18.92 -1.41 10.83
C ALA A 555 17.99 -0.29 10.36
N GLY A 556 17.49 0.53 11.28
CA GLY A 556 16.70 1.72 11.00
C GLY A 556 17.54 2.97 10.71
N SER A 557 18.87 2.89 10.91
CA SER A 557 19.81 3.98 10.69
C SER A 557 21.22 3.50 10.29
N VAL A 558 22.04 4.43 9.77
CA VAL A 558 23.45 4.17 9.44
C VAL A 558 24.25 3.74 10.67
N GLU A 559 23.97 4.36 11.82
CA GLU A 559 24.61 4.07 13.11
C GLU A 559 24.31 2.65 13.59
N GLU A 560 23.05 2.20 13.46
CA GLU A 560 22.65 0.83 13.81
C GLU A 560 23.29 -0.20 12.88
N ALA A 561 23.32 0.07 11.57
CA ALA A 561 23.98 -0.80 10.59
C ALA A 561 25.48 -0.94 10.93
N LYS A 562 26.15 0.18 11.20
CA LYS A 562 27.55 0.18 11.66
C LYS A 562 27.74 -0.59 12.96
N GLY A 563 26.83 -0.43 13.92
CA GLY A 563 26.86 -1.15 15.19
C GLY A 563 26.74 -2.66 15.02
N ALA A 564 25.86 -3.12 14.14
CA ALA A 564 25.73 -4.53 13.79
C ALA A 564 27.00 -5.09 13.13
N VAL A 565 27.55 -4.39 12.15
CA VAL A 565 28.81 -4.76 11.47
C VAL A 565 29.96 -4.87 12.47
N VAL A 566 30.12 -3.89 13.37
CA VAL A 566 31.16 -3.93 14.41
C VAL A 566 31.00 -5.16 15.31
N LYS A 567 29.77 -5.51 15.71
CA LYS A 567 29.53 -6.72 16.51
C LYS A 567 29.90 -8.00 15.77
N ILE A 568 29.52 -8.12 14.50
CA ILE A 568 29.84 -9.30 13.65
C ILE A 568 31.36 -9.45 13.52
N LEU A 569 32.04 -8.37 13.12
CA LEU A 569 33.50 -8.38 12.96
C LEU A 569 34.21 -8.68 14.29
N ALA A 570 33.73 -8.14 15.41
CA ALA A 570 34.27 -8.45 16.72
C ALA A 570 34.08 -9.93 17.08
N TYR A 571 32.91 -10.51 16.81
CA TYR A 571 32.62 -11.92 17.07
C TYR A 571 33.54 -12.85 16.26
N GLU A 572 33.73 -12.55 14.97
CA GLU A 572 34.54 -13.38 14.06
C GLU A 572 36.05 -13.16 14.21
N SER A 573 36.50 -11.96 14.63
CA SER A 573 37.91 -11.64 14.84
C SER A 573 38.45 -12.01 16.23
N GLN A 574 37.58 -12.45 17.17
CA GLN A 574 38.00 -12.95 18.48
C GLN A 574 38.89 -14.19 18.30
N SER A 575 40.20 -13.96 18.29
CA SER A 575 41.22 -14.99 18.11
C SER A 575 41.20 -16.01 19.26
N LEU A 576 40.89 -17.27 18.92
CA LEU A 576 41.54 -18.51 19.37
C LEU A 576 41.86 -18.75 20.87
N LEU A 577 41.32 -18.00 21.85
CA LEU A 577 41.43 -18.34 23.28
C LEU A 577 40.10 -18.89 23.80
N PRO A 578 40.00 -20.12 24.35
CA PRO A 578 38.73 -20.68 24.77
C PRO A 578 38.15 -19.88 25.94
N ALA A 579 37.30 -18.91 25.62
CA ALA A 579 36.44 -18.29 26.60
C ALA A 579 35.31 -19.28 26.93
N GLU A 580 35.13 -19.57 28.21
CA GLU A 580 34.18 -20.57 28.73
C GLU A 580 32.76 -20.40 28.17
N TRP A 581 32.37 -19.17 27.83
CA TRP A 581 31.08 -18.87 27.24
C TRP A 581 30.82 -19.62 25.92
N ARG A 582 31.86 -19.97 25.14
CA ARG A 582 31.70 -20.70 23.88
C ARG A 582 31.25 -22.14 24.05
N GLN A 583 31.47 -22.71 25.23
CA GLN A 583 30.99 -24.04 25.59
C GLN A 583 29.68 -23.98 26.37
N ARG A 584 29.03 -22.82 26.50
CA ARG A 584 27.80 -22.67 27.28
C ARG A 584 26.57 -22.54 26.38
N ALA A 585 25.54 -23.31 26.66
CA ALA A 585 24.20 -23.14 26.10
C ALA A 585 23.22 -22.72 27.20
N VAL A 586 22.39 -21.71 26.93
CA VAL A 586 21.30 -21.29 27.81
C VAL A 586 19.99 -21.79 27.20
N LEU A 587 19.21 -22.52 27.98
CA LEU A 587 17.89 -22.99 27.60
C LEU A 587 16.86 -22.31 28.48
N SER A 588 15.92 -21.61 27.86
CA SER A 588 14.81 -20.96 28.54
C SER A 588 13.49 -21.45 27.99
N ALA A 589 12.50 -21.57 28.86
CA ALA A 589 11.19 -22.09 28.48
C ALA A 589 10.09 -21.41 29.27
N ASP A 590 8.96 -21.23 28.59
CA ASP A 590 7.70 -20.76 29.17
C ASP A 590 7.10 -21.82 30.12
N ASN A 591 6.09 -21.42 30.90
CA ASN A 591 5.55 -22.28 31.93
C ASN A 591 4.63 -23.39 31.41
N VAL A 592 4.62 -24.52 32.12
CA VAL A 592 3.69 -25.64 31.91
C VAL A 592 2.86 -25.91 33.18
N PRO A 593 1.63 -26.46 33.06
CA PRO A 593 0.96 -26.92 31.83
C PRO A 593 0.43 -25.76 30.97
N ASP A 594 0.44 -25.94 29.65
CA ASP A 594 -0.12 -24.99 28.68
C ASP A 594 -0.90 -25.73 27.58
N SER A 595 -1.91 -25.07 26.99
CA SER A 595 -2.70 -25.63 25.90
C SER A 595 -1.95 -25.72 24.57
N ALA A 596 -0.89 -24.95 24.38
CA ALA A 596 -0.06 -24.92 23.18
C ALA A 596 1.01 -26.03 23.15
N GLY A 597 1.32 -26.67 24.28
CA GLY A 597 2.23 -27.81 24.32
C GLY A 597 3.07 -27.91 25.60
N ASP A 598 4.07 -28.80 25.57
CA ASP A 598 5.06 -29.00 26.63
C ASP A 598 6.38 -28.29 26.30
N PHE A 599 6.46 -27.02 26.66
CA PHE A 599 7.64 -26.18 26.38
C PHE A 599 8.91 -26.71 27.09
N LEU A 600 8.78 -27.20 28.32
CA LEU A 600 9.89 -27.79 29.09
C LEU A 600 10.39 -29.08 28.42
N GLY A 601 9.47 -29.93 27.95
CA GLY A 601 9.80 -31.14 27.21
C GLY A 601 10.60 -30.85 25.94
N ILE A 602 10.21 -29.83 25.16
CA ILE A 602 10.95 -29.38 23.97
C ILE A 602 12.35 -28.86 24.35
N ALA A 603 12.45 -28.01 25.38
CA ALA A 603 13.74 -27.50 25.84
C ALA A 603 14.68 -28.63 26.34
N HIS A 604 14.16 -29.62 27.05
CA HIS A 604 14.94 -30.80 27.48
C HIS A 604 15.37 -31.67 26.29
N ALA A 605 14.51 -31.85 25.29
CA ALA A 605 14.87 -32.57 24.07
C ALA A 605 16.03 -31.86 23.34
N LEU A 606 15.95 -30.53 23.18
CA LEU A 606 17.03 -29.72 22.61
C LEU A 606 18.33 -29.85 23.41
N ALA A 607 18.26 -29.85 24.75
CA ALA A 607 19.45 -30.07 25.59
C ALA A 607 20.11 -31.43 25.33
N GLY A 608 19.32 -32.47 25.04
CA GLY A 608 19.81 -33.82 24.73
C GLY A 608 20.56 -33.93 23.41
N GLU A 609 20.30 -33.04 22.46
CA GLU A 609 20.99 -32.99 21.16
C GLU A 609 22.31 -32.20 21.21
N LEU A 610 22.58 -31.49 22.30
CA LEU A 610 23.82 -30.73 22.45
C LEU A 610 25.02 -31.67 22.65
N PRO A 611 26.22 -31.31 22.13
CA PRO A 611 27.43 -32.07 22.39
C PRO A 611 27.69 -32.21 23.89
N ALA A 612 28.15 -33.38 24.35
CA ALA A 612 28.43 -33.63 25.77
C ALA A 612 29.46 -32.67 26.40
N SER A 613 30.26 -31.98 25.57
CA SER A 613 31.19 -30.93 26.00
C SER A 613 30.54 -29.58 26.29
N MET A 614 29.23 -29.43 26.02
CA MET A 614 28.50 -28.19 26.20
C MET A 614 27.90 -28.11 27.61
N LEU A 615 28.18 -27.02 28.32
CA LEU A 615 27.65 -26.69 29.62
C LEU A 615 26.26 -26.04 29.46
N THR A 616 25.22 -26.77 29.83
CA THR A 616 23.85 -26.26 29.79
C THR A 616 23.51 -25.47 31.06
N ARG A 617 22.90 -24.29 30.88
CA ARG A 617 22.23 -23.51 31.92
C ARG A 617 20.75 -23.41 31.57
N THR A 618 19.88 -23.64 32.54
CA THR A 618 18.43 -23.62 32.33
C THR A 618 17.80 -22.45 33.07
N VAL A 619 16.82 -21.80 32.44
CA VAL A 619 15.96 -20.79 33.06
C VAL A 619 14.52 -21.07 32.63
N TYR A 620 13.82 -21.91 33.38
CA TYR A 620 12.44 -22.27 33.12
C TYR A 620 11.52 -21.52 34.05
N LEU A 621 10.44 -20.91 33.55
CA LEU A 621 9.52 -20.12 34.40
C LEU A 621 9.02 -20.93 35.61
N ASN A 622 8.74 -22.23 35.47
CA ASN A 622 8.31 -23.11 36.56
C ASN A 622 9.29 -23.19 37.74
N ASP A 623 10.58 -22.95 37.54
CA ASP A 623 11.61 -23.03 38.59
C ASP A 623 11.68 -21.73 39.44
N TYR A 624 11.15 -20.63 38.91
CA TYR A 624 11.29 -19.29 39.49
C TYR A 624 9.96 -18.67 39.90
N CYS A 625 8.87 -19.11 39.29
CA CYS A 625 7.54 -18.51 39.38
C CYS A 625 6.54 -19.55 39.89
N GLY A 626 5.51 -19.08 40.58
CA GLY A 626 4.37 -19.93 40.94
C GLY A 626 3.54 -20.36 39.71
N PRO A 627 2.48 -21.15 39.90
CA PRO A 627 1.58 -21.49 38.81
C PRO A 627 1.01 -20.23 38.13
N PRO A 628 0.72 -20.27 36.81
CA PRO A 628 0.21 -19.12 36.07
C PRO A 628 -1.05 -18.53 36.72
N VAL A 629 -1.13 -17.19 36.70
CA VAL A 629 -2.20 -16.40 37.35
C VAL A 629 -2.93 -15.54 36.32
N SER A 630 -4.18 -15.18 36.60
CA SER A 630 -4.98 -14.29 35.74
C SER A 630 -5.39 -13.03 36.51
N PRO A 631 -4.93 -11.81 36.14
CA PRO A 631 -4.09 -11.52 34.97
C PRO A 631 -2.62 -11.94 35.16
N PRO A 632 -1.90 -12.27 34.08
CA PRO A 632 -0.50 -12.67 34.13
C PRO A 632 0.36 -11.61 34.81
N GLN A 633 1.27 -12.06 35.67
CA GLN A 633 2.23 -11.18 36.34
C GLN A 633 3.64 -11.45 35.81
N PRO A 634 4.49 -10.42 35.64
CA PRO A 634 5.90 -10.64 35.32
C PRO A 634 6.56 -11.54 36.36
N CYS A 635 7.64 -12.23 35.96
CA CYS A 635 8.44 -13.03 36.87
C CYS A 635 9.86 -12.48 37.03
N PRO A 636 10.07 -11.46 37.88
CA PRO A 636 11.36 -10.78 38.01
C PRO A 636 12.53 -11.70 38.39
N SER A 637 12.28 -12.77 39.14
CA SER A 637 13.29 -13.76 39.51
C SER A 637 13.81 -14.52 38.29
N ALA A 638 12.92 -14.94 37.39
CA ALA A 638 13.28 -15.58 36.13
C ALA A 638 13.97 -14.60 35.18
N THR A 639 13.45 -13.38 35.05
CA THR A 639 14.07 -12.31 34.24
C THR A 639 15.50 -12.02 34.71
N LEU A 640 15.71 -11.90 36.02
CA LEU A 640 17.03 -11.67 36.59
C LEU A 640 17.96 -12.86 36.34
N ALA A 641 17.48 -14.10 36.51
CA ALA A 641 18.28 -15.29 36.24
C ALA A 641 18.67 -15.39 34.76
N LEU A 642 17.74 -15.11 33.84
CA LEU A 642 17.99 -15.11 32.40
C LEU A 642 19.00 -14.03 32.01
N THR A 643 18.77 -12.78 32.41
CA THR A 643 19.66 -11.67 32.04
C THR A 643 21.04 -11.80 32.67
N THR A 644 21.15 -12.35 33.89
CA THR A 644 22.44 -12.68 34.51
C THR A 644 23.17 -13.75 33.71
N THR A 645 22.51 -14.88 33.43
CA THR A 645 23.11 -16.00 32.68
C THR A 645 23.52 -15.59 31.26
N TRP A 646 22.70 -14.74 30.61
CA TRP A 646 23.03 -14.16 29.32
C TRP A 646 24.27 -13.26 29.42
N SER A 647 24.33 -12.37 30.41
CA SER A 647 25.46 -11.46 30.62
C SER A 647 26.79 -12.17 30.92
N GLU A 648 26.74 -13.34 31.55
CA GLU A 648 27.91 -14.22 31.75
C GLU A 648 28.45 -14.82 30.43
N GLY A 649 27.69 -14.68 29.33
CA GLY A 649 28.03 -15.13 27.98
C GLY A 649 27.61 -16.57 27.69
N ALA A 650 27.15 -16.82 26.47
CA ALA A 650 26.86 -18.16 25.95
C ALA A 650 27.09 -18.20 24.43
N SER A 651 27.32 -19.39 23.86
CA SER A 651 27.35 -19.58 22.40
C SER A 651 25.96 -19.82 21.83
N LEU A 652 25.05 -20.39 22.62
CA LEU A 652 23.66 -20.64 22.25
C LEU A 652 22.74 -20.12 23.36
N LEU A 653 21.68 -19.43 22.98
CA LEU A 653 20.52 -19.12 23.82
C LEU A 653 19.28 -19.63 23.08
N THR A 654 18.43 -20.39 23.76
CA THR A 654 17.18 -20.89 23.21
C THR A 654 16.02 -20.43 24.08
N TYR A 655 14.93 -20.01 23.45
CA TYR A 655 13.66 -19.78 24.12
C TYR A 655 12.57 -20.63 23.45
N VAL A 656 11.71 -21.24 24.26
CA VAL A 656 10.57 -22.04 23.79
C VAL A 656 9.33 -21.63 24.55
N GLY A 657 8.32 -21.08 23.85
CA GLY A 657 7.14 -20.57 24.55
C GLY A 657 6.25 -19.64 23.76
N HIS A 658 5.31 -19.01 24.48
CA HIS A 658 4.54 -17.91 23.92
C HIS A 658 5.41 -16.66 23.81
N ALA A 659 5.14 -15.80 22.84
CA ALA A 659 5.77 -14.48 22.80
C ALA A 659 4.82 -13.45 22.19
N ALA A 660 5.25 -12.20 22.24
CA ALA A 660 4.68 -11.10 21.50
C ALA A 660 5.82 -10.24 20.94
N VAL A 661 5.53 -9.33 20.00
CA VAL A 661 6.49 -8.41 19.35
C VAL A 661 7.47 -7.73 20.34
N ASN A 662 7.05 -7.52 21.59
CA ASN A 662 7.85 -6.84 22.61
C ASN A 662 8.29 -7.70 23.80
N ARG A 663 8.00 -9.01 23.83
CA ARG A 663 8.32 -9.86 24.98
C ARG A 663 8.31 -11.36 24.70
N TRP A 664 9.03 -12.11 25.54
CA TRP A 664 8.82 -13.54 25.75
C TRP A 664 7.85 -13.80 26.90
N ALA A 665 7.05 -14.86 26.77
CA ALA A 665 6.00 -15.35 27.65
C ALA A 665 4.79 -14.41 27.84
N HIS A 666 3.64 -15.01 28.20
CA HIS A 666 2.44 -14.26 28.57
C HIS A 666 2.67 -13.51 29.90
N GLU A 667 3.25 -14.20 30.88
CA GLU A 667 3.94 -13.70 32.07
C GLU A 667 5.31 -13.15 31.66
N PRO A 668 5.50 -11.84 31.44
CA PRO A 668 6.66 -11.36 30.71
C PRO A 668 7.98 -11.82 31.35
N LEU A 669 8.71 -12.68 30.63
CA LEU A 669 10.01 -13.23 31.04
C LEU A 669 11.13 -12.24 30.70
N VAL A 670 11.11 -11.69 29.49
CA VAL A 670 11.97 -10.58 29.08
C VAL A 670 11.21 -9.73 28.06
N ARG A 671 11.39 -8.42 28.11
CA ARG A 671 10.86 -7.41 27.20
C ARG A 671 12.02 -6.69 26.52
N ASN A 672 11.73 -6.02 25.41
CA ASN A 672 12.72 -5.21 24.69
C ASN A 672 13.37 -4.15 25.59
N THR A 673 12.64 -3.62 26.59
CA THR A 673 13.14 -2.66 27.57
C THR A 673 14.24 -3.21 28.47
N GLU A 674 14.23 -4.52 28.75
CA GLU A 674 15.26 -5.16 29.57
C GLU A 674 16.53 -5.48 28.78
N LEU A 675 16.49 -5.51 27.44
CA LEU A 675 17.67 -5.77 26.61
C LEU A 675 18.73 -4.67 26.73
N ALA A 676 18.35 -3.45 27.09
CA ALA A 676 19.27 -2.35 27.37
C ALA A 676 20.20 -2.66 28.57
N SER A 677 19.82 -3.59 29.46
CA SER A 677 20.67 -4.03 30.57
C SER A 677 21.81 -4.98 30.16
N LEU A 678 21.75 -5.53 28.94
CA LEU A 678 22.71 -6.51 28.41
C LEU A 678 23.94 -5.83 27.76
N THR A 679 24.08 -4.51 27.87
CA THR A 679 25.22 -3.76 27.34
C THR A 679 26.53 -4.23 27.98
N GLY A 680 27.52 -4.61 27.15
CA GLY A 680 28.83 -5.07 27.63
C GLY A 680 28.96 -6.59 27.82
N THR A 681 27.97 -7.37 27.40
CA THR A 681 28.05 -8.84 27.36
C THR A 681 29.22 -9.31 26.47
N VAL A 682 30.10 -10.17 27.01
CA VAL A 682 31.34 -10.60 26.35
C VAL A 682 31.13 -11.77 25.38
N GLY A 683 30.06 -12.56 25.56
CA GLY A 683 29.67 -13.65 24.66
C GLY A 683 28.29 -13.40 24.06
N LEU A 684 28.23 -13.11 22.76
CA LEU A 684 26.97 -12.93 22.03
C LEU A 684 26.46 -14.30 21.58
N PRO A 685 25.38 -14.84 22.18
CA PRO A 685 24.86 -16.14 21.75
C PRO A 685 24.23 -16.05 20.36
N PHE A 686 24.31 -17.14 19.61
CA PHE A 686 23.31 -17.42 18.59
C PHE A 686 21.99 -17.69 19.31
N LEU A 687 20.95 -16.92 18.97
CA LEU A 687 19.64 -17.01 19.61
C LEU A 687 18.69 -17.78 18.70
N ILE A 688 18.06 -18.82 19.25
CA ILE A 688 16.95 -19.54 18.60
C ILE A 688 15.69 -19.32 19.43
N SER A 689 14.73 -18.59 18.88
CA SER A 689 13.40 -18.41 19.47
C SER A 689 12.41 -19.34 18.80
N LEU A 690 11.75 -20.19 19.58
CA LEU A 690 10.68 -21.08 19.15
C LEU A 690 9.37 -20.55 19.74
N ASP A 691 8.86 -19.47 19.15
CA ASP A 691 7.75 -18.67 19.67
C ASP A 691 6.95 -17.96 18.55
N CYS A 692 5.90 -17.21 18.95
CA CYS A 692 5.04 -16.42 18.06
C CYS A 692 5.35 -14.91 18.16
N TRP A 693 4.78 -14.10 17.26
CA TRP A 693 4.80 -12.63 17.39
C TRP A 693 3.70 -12.05 18.27
#